data_AF-A0A369QJZ9-F1
#
_entry.id   AF-A0A369QJZ9-F1
#
_cell.length_a   1.000
_cell.length_b   1.000
_cell.length_c   1.000
_cell.angle_alpha   90.00
_cell.angle_beta   90.00
_cell.angle_gamma   90.00
#
_symmetry.space_group_name_H-M   'P 1'
#
loop_
_entity.id
_entity.type
_entity.pdbx_description
1 polymer ?
#
loop_
_entity_poly.entity_id
_entity_poly.type
_entity_poly.pdbx_seq_one_letter_code
_entity_poly.pdbx_strand_id
1 'polypeptide(L)'
;MGKNLYFPKVATGRLVAQNAEELAAYLDKVKEHEALPNTLTWRKNILHLGGGDTDQLKTYIRSSLTRWQNMVEKTYLGARVKSIYRLNTTSGVERLNVSSEINAGVGLVTFFGHSSPTSNDLDIGFVTDPVNGYNNTGKYPIMIMNGCATGNPFLDNTFGVNWLLAPKKGIIAYLASTSTGYANLLQLYSEKFYEVAFTDSLYYGKSVGVIQQEVIKRFLTQAQSPNATAQAMQILLQGDPAIRFFSPEKPDYVVQENGPKVQAFNNERLTAAADSFNIVIPVTNFGKAVADSFYVSVSRNNATVIDSVLFPPVYNQDTLIFKFVDRANHFSGVNQFTITLDHLNKISELDETNNSYTFEHYFPANTLQALYPPEYAIVHESTVKLTGQSLEEQSKTQDYYFELDTAPTFNSAQKQSTTISGAGALPIWKISLPTNQALEDSVVYYWRFRTSELAPGQDSVIWGSSSFRYIPGSPDGWSQSQPAQLQNSITNGLALESATQKWEFTPNSKKITLKAGGGKTAQSFPPNGIFMDGRIRFDGSCGFNVPNILAVVFNDKTLEPHLMPATVGAALCGSPPKAMYHFVNLDVAQNQETLRRFLNEIPAGYYVALISVRNVPFTIFSPALKETFHQLGSRLIDSLQTGYPFALVGRKDSPVGTAQEATYLRNSPMEAALQNIELNATMQTRGVAGNITSTFVGPATAWKKVHYLVKKNGAGKDPFTLTLRAYNEQRNKDTLVYTNQTALALDLTKLNAKRYPYLQLQLAVTDTLDRTAPQLKEWLVLYQGAPEGVVRADTVDSDKFQNLTAQAASGSISTHFLFQNVSNFNFADSLVARFTLSGTNGFTQDVKVKALAAGEVVSIPVTFATRNLSGKYTLRLFVNPYLQPELVYTNNIFEIPFTIGPNTPPLLDVAFDGQHILDGDIVSPNPQITISVKDEDKYSFLKDTEGMEMLLLRPNSPNFEQVNLSGQDSKIFPADKKNDFRVEYHPENLENGIYKLRVQAKDISNNKAGFEPYEISFNVINESTITNFYPYPNPLSSKTRFVFTVTGAQVPQNLKVQILTVTGKVIREITKEELGPIKIGNNTSEYAWDGTDEFGDKLANGVYLYRVVMDTDLFTHRNTAADKAFKKGYGKLYILR
;
A
#
# COMPACT_ATOMS: atom_id res chain seq x y z
N MET A 1 -43.69 36.97 33.60
CA MET A 1 -42.36 37.37 34.13
C MET A 1 -41.29 36.87 33.17
N GLY A 2 -40.28 37.72 32.90
CA GLY A 2 -39.29 37.74 31.79
C GLY A 2 -38.89 36.45 31.03
N LYS A 3 -39.13 36.45 29.71
CA LYS A 3 -38.73 35.42 28.71
C LYS A 3 -37.20 35.33 28.43
N ASN A 4 -36.31 35.82 29.28
CA ASN A 4 -34.86 35.97 28.96
C ASN A 4 -33.89 35.90 30.17
N LEU A 5 -34.25 35.31 31.30
CA LEU A 5 -33.47 35.49 32.56
C LEU A 5 -32.35 34.47 32.84
N TYR A 6 -32.28 33.33 32.14
CA TYR A 6 -31.41 32.20 32.55
C TYR A 6 -30.29 31.84 31.56
N PHE A 7 -29.94 32.74 30.64
CA PHE A 7 -28.78 32.56 29.77
C PHE A 7 -27.56 33.31 30.33
N PRO A 8 -26.37 32.69 30.40
CA PRO A 8 -25.17 33.35 30.91
C PRO A 8 -24.72 34.47 29.96
N LYS A 9 -24.50 35.67 30.50
CA LYS A 9 -23.97 36.83 29.75
C LYS A 9 -22.45 36.77 29.56
N VAL A 10 -21.76 36.02 30.41
CA VAL A 10 -20.30 35.83 30.38
C VAL A 10 -19.99 34.34 30.33
N ALA A 11 -19.07 33.94 29.46
CA ALA A 11 -18.53 32.57 29.41
C ALA A 11 -17.85 32.29 30.75
N THR A 12 -18.34 31.30 31.49
CA THR A 12 -17.92 31.06 32.89
C THR A 12 -17.46 29.62 33.04
N GLY A 13 -16.33 29.44 33.71
CA GLY A 13 -15.83 28.14 34.16
C GLY A 13 -15.33 28.27 35.60
N ARG A 14 -15.18 27.14 36.30
CA ARG A 14 -14.72 27.13 37.69
C ARG A 14 -13.57 26.15 37.85
N LEU A 15 -12.43 26.63 38.31
CA LEU A 15 -11.40 25.76 38.86
C LEU A 15 -11.67 25.55 40.35
N VAL A 16 -11.71 24.29 40.78
CA VAL A 16 -12.06 23.87 42.15
C VAL A 16 -10.82 23.49 42.97
N ALA A 17 -9.69 24.15 42.68
CA ALA A 17 -8.44 23.95 43.41
C ALA A 17 -8.57 24.46 44.85
N GLN A 18 -8.06 23.67 45.80
CA GLN A 18 -8.07 23.96 47.23
C GLN A 18 -6.72 24.50 47.72
N ASN A 19 -5.65 24.34 46.94
CA ASN A 19 -4.30 24.81 47.24
C ASN A 19 -3.57 25.31 45.98
N ALA A 20 -2.37 25.87 46.17
CA ALA A 20 -1.57 26.46 45.09
C ALA A 20 -0.98 25.39 44.16
N GLU A 21 -0.67 24.21 44.69
CA GLU A 21 -0.10 23.08 43.97
C GLU A 21 -1.08 22.52 42.93
N GLU A 22 -2.36 22.36 43.29
CA GLU A 22 -3.44 21.96 42.38
C GLU A 22 -3.66 22.99 41.27
N LEU A 23 -3.60 24.28 41.60
CA LEU A 23 -3.70 25.35 40.62
C LEU A 23 -2.52 25.33 39.64
N ALA A 24 -1.30 25.15 40.15
CA ALA A 24 -0.10 25.05 39.32
C ALA A 24 -0.14 23.81 38.41
N ALA A 25 -0.56 22.66 38.94
CA ALA A 25 -0.72 21.42 38.20
C ALA A 25 -1.72 21.57 37.04
N TYR A 26 -2.84 22.25 37.27
CA TYR A 26 -3.79 22.55 36.21
C TYR A 26 -3.22 23.52 35.16
N LEU A 27 -2.57 24.60 35.59
CA LEU A 27 -1.95 25.58 34.70
C LEU A 27 -0.89 24.95 33.77
N ASP A 28 -0.08 24.03 34.29
CA ASP A 28 0.93 23.35 33.48
C ASP A 28 0.29 22.46 32.42
N LYS A 29 -0.83 21.78 32.73
CA LYS A 29 -1.61 21.06 31.72
C LYS A 29 -2.17 21.98 30.64
N VAL A 30 -2.63 23.19 30.99
CA VAL A 30 -3.13 24.18 30.03
C VAL A 30 -2.01 24.59 29.07
N LYS A 31 -0.83 24.98 29.59
CA LYS A 31 0.32 25.36 28.75
C LYS A 31 0.72 24.24 27.80
N GLU A 32 0.79 23.00 28.30
CA GLU A 32 1.15 21.86 27.48
C GLU A 32 0.09 21.59 26.40
N HIS A 33 -1.20 21.62 26.76
CA HIS A 33 -2.31 21.40 25.83
C HIS A 33 -2.34 22.42 24.68
N GLU A 34 -2.09 23.70 24.98
CA GLU A 34 -2.10 24.78 23.98
C GLU A 34 -0.85 24.78 23.08
N ALA A 35 0.27 24.22 23.55
CA ALA A 35 1.52 24.14 22.78
C ALA A 35 1.56 22.99 21.75
N LEU A 36 0.58 22.08 21.76
CA LEU A 36 0.57 20.89 20.91
C LEU A 36 0.44 21.22 19.41
N PRO A 37 1.22 20.56 18.53
CA PRO A 37 1.11 20.74 17.09
C PRO A 37 -0.20 20.17 16.50
N ASN A 38 -0.53 20.61 15.28
CA ASN A 38 -1.73 20.16 14.56
C ASN A 38 -1.59 18.76 13.96
N THR A 39 -0.36 18.28 13.76
CA THR A 39 -0.04 16.97 13.13
C THR A 39 -0.33 15.76 14.03
N LEU A 40 -0.80 15.98 15.26
CA LEU A 40 -1.12 14.91 16.20
C LEU A 40 -2.52 14.34 15.93
N THR A 41 -2.56 13.16 15.29
CA THR A 41 -3.81 12.48 14.89
C THR A 41 -4.79 12.24 16.05
N TRP A 42 -4.28 11.99 17.25
CA TRP A 42 -5.09 11.68 18.43
C TRP A 42 -6.03 12.82 18.85
N ARG A 43 -5.71 14.07 18.48
CA ARG A 43 -6.53 15.24 18.83
C ARG A 43 -7.92 15.22 18.18
N LYS A 44 -8.10 14.40 17.13
CA LYS A 44 -9.38 14.15 16.45
C LYS A 44 -10.08 12.88 16.96
N ASN A 45 -9.51 12.16 17.93
CA ASN A 45 -10.13 10.95 18.50
C ASN A 45 -11.15 11.31 19.58
N ILE A 46 -12.28 10.60 19.60
CA ILE A 46 -13.34 10.77 20.60
C ILE A 46 -13.66 9.41 21.22
N LEU A 47 -13.81 9.38 22.54
CA LEU A 47 -14.26 8.21 23.29
C LEU A 47 -15.69 8.44 23.79
N HIS A 48 -16.62 7.60 23.33
CA HIS A 48 -17.99 7.55 23.83
C HIS A 48 -18.16 6.39 24.82
N LEU A 49 -18.77 6.68 25.97
CA LEU A 49 -19.04 5.72 27.05
C LEU A 49 -20.55 5.71 27.32
N GLY A 50 -21.22 4.60 27.00
CA GLY A 50 -22.66 4.44 27.16
C GLY A 50 -23.04 3.48 28.29
N GLY A 51 -23.67 4.00 29.34
CA GLY A 51 -24.20 3.24 30.47
C GLY A 51 -25.65 2.79 30.29
N GLY A 52 -26.37 2.68 31.40
CA GLY A 52 -27.79 2.28 31.48
C GLY A 52 -28.02 0.94 32.16
N ASP A 53 -29.04 0.88 32.99
CA ASP A 53 -29.46 -0.28 33.79
C ASP A 53 -30.68 -1.02 33.22
N THR A 54 -31.25 -0.52 32.12
CA THR A 54 -32.37 -1.15 31.39
C THR A 54 -32.11 -1.16 29.88
N ASP A 55 -32.65 -2.14 29.17
CA ASP A 55 -32.46 -2.25 27.71
C ASP A 55 -33.02 -1.05 26.94
N GLN A 56 -34.12 -0.48 27.43
CA GLN A 56 -34.74 0.72 26.86
C GLN A 56 -33.81 1.92 26.99
N LEU A 57 -33.22 2.14 28.16
CA LEU A 57 -32.28 3.23 28.40
C LEU A 57 -30.98 3.04 27.61
N LYS A 58 -30.43 1.82 27.57
CA LYS A 58 -29.24 1.49 26.76
C LYS A 58 -29.47 1.78 25.27
N THR A 59 -30.62 1.38 24.74
CA THR A 59 -31.00 1.63 23.34
C THR A 59 -31.09 3.13 23.07
N TYR A 60 -31.71 3.88 23.99
CA TYR A 60 -31.82 5.33 23.90
C TYR A 60 -30.45 6.03 23.91
N ILE A 61 -29.57 5.67 24.85
CA ILE A 61 -28.20 6.19 24.96
C ILE A 61 -27.39 5.86 23.70
N ARG A 62 -27.43 4.60 23.24
CA ARG A 62 -26.73 4.16 22.04
C ARG A 62 -27.17 4.94 20.82
N SER A 63 -28.48 5.11 20.62
CA SER A 63 -29.01 5.91 19.50
C SER A 63 -28.52 7.36 19.53
N SER A 64 -28.37 7.94 20.73
CA SER A 64 -27.92 9.32 20.92
C SER A 64 -26.43 9.46 20.61
N LEU A 65 -25.60 8.58 21.17
CA LEU A 65 -24.15 8.55 20.91
C LEU A 65 -23.84 8.30 19.43
N THR A 66 -24.61 7.45 18.75
CA THR A 66 -24.48 7.24 17.29
C THR A 66 -24.88 8.48 16.48
N ARG A 67 -25.94 9.21 16.87
CA ARG A 67 -26.28 10.49 16.22
C ARG A 67 -25.14 11.49 16.34
N TRP A 68 -24.55 11.63 17.52
CA TRP A 68 -23.44 12.55 17.77
C TRP A 68 -22.17 12.14 17.03
N GLN A 69 -21.88 10.84 16.98
CA GLN A 69 -20.79 10.29 16.15
C GLN A 69 -20.93 10.72 14.68
N ASN A 70 -22.13 10.55 14.10
CA ASN A 70 -22.39 10.93 12.71
C ASN A 70 -22.22 12.44 12.43
N MET A 71 -22.32 13.30 13.45
CA MET A 71 -22.08 14.74 13.34
C MET A 71 -20.59 15.05 13.26
N VAL A 72 -19.76 14.39 14.07
CA VAL A 72 -18.34 14.72 14.25
C VAL A 72 -17.41 14.02 13.28
N GLU A 73 -17.78 12.87 12.73
CA GLU A 73 -16.96 12.11 11.75
C GLU A 73 -16.93 12.74 10.35
N LYS A 74 -17.65 13.87 10.14
CA LYS A 74 -17.79 14.56 8.85
C LYS A 74 -17.00 15.87 8.82
N THR A 75 -17.59 16.94 8.27
CA THR A 75 -16.93 18.25 8.12
C THR A 75 -16.55 18.86 9.47
N TYR A 76 -15.65 19.84 9.42
CA TYR A 76 -15.02 20.50 10.56
C TYR A 76 -14.03 19.59 11.30
N LEU A 77 -14.48 18.84 12.31
CA LEU A 77 -13.57 18.06 13.13
C LEU A 77 -13.09 16.80 12.42
N GLY A 78 -13.91 16.13 11.60
CA GLY A 78 -13.53 14.85 10.98
C GLY A 78 -12.99 13.87 12.00
N ALA A 79 -13.73 13.64 13.08
CA ALA A 79 -13.28 12.85 14.22
C ALA A 79 -13.21 11.35 13.88
N ARG A 80 -12.50 10.59 14.72
CA ARG A 80 -12.60 9.14 14.81
C ARG A 80 -13.21 8.78 16.15
N VAL A 81 -14.39 8.14 16.15
CA VAL A 81 -15.11 7.84 17.39
C VAL A 81 -14.96 6.36 17.76
N LYS A 82 -14.55 6.09 19.00
CA LYS A 82 -14.64 4.76 19.62
C LYS A 82 -15.75 4.78 20.66
N SER A 83 -16.72 3.88 20.54
CA SER A 83 -17.84 3.78 21.49
C SER A 83 -17.76 2.48 22.28
N ILE A 84 -17.85 2.57 23.61
CA ILE A 84 -17.91 1.43 24.53
C ILE A 84 -19.24 1.50 25.30
N TYR A 85 -19.92 0.36 25.41
CA TYR A 85 -21.24 0.28 26.03
C TYR A 85 -21.25 -0.75 27.15
N ARG A 86 -22.00 -0.45 28.21
CA ARG A 86 -22.24 -1.35 29.32
C ARG A 86 -23.01 -2.60 28.87
N LEU A 87 -22.48 -3.79 29.17
CA LEU A 87 -23.07 -5.06 28.73
C LEU A 87 -24.13 -5.56 29.72
N ASN A 88 -23.90 -5.47 31.03
CA ASN A 88 -24.79 -6.05 32.04
C ASN A 88 -26.06 -5.22 32.28
N THR A 89 -27.21 -5.87 32.42
CA THR A 89 -28.54 -5.25 32.68
C THR A 89 -28.94 -5.25 34.17
N THR A 90 -28.10 -5.80 35.04
CA THR A 90 -28.33 -5.80 36.49
C THR A 90 -27.94 -4.46 37.13
N SER A 91 -28.65 -4.06 38.19
CA SER A 91 -28.29 -2.90 38.99
C SER A 91 -26.88 -3.06 39.58
N GLY A 92 -26.05 -2.03 39.47
CA GLY A 92 -24.66 -2.06 39.91
C GLY A 92 -23.71 -1.23 39.04
N VAL A 93 -22.42 -1.29 39.37
CA VAL A 93 -21.32 -0.62 38.66
C VAL A 93 -20.54 -1.66 37.85
N GLU A 94 -20.32 -1.40 36.56
CA GLU A 94 -19.45 -2.19 35.69
C GLU A 94 -18.10 -1.48 35.55
N ARG A 95 -17.02 -2.08 36.06
CA ARG A 95 -15.68 -1.51 35.92
C ARG A 95 -15.12 -1.75 34.52
N LEU A 96 -14.58 -0.69 33.93
CA LEU A 96 -13.99 -0.69 32.61
C LEU A 96 -12.65 0.06 32.65
N ASN A 97 -11.56 -0.62 32.27
CA ASN A 97 -10.28 0.06 32.09
C ASN A 97 -10.19 0.64 30.67
N VAL A 98 -10.11 1.96 30.56
CA VAL A 98 -9.92 2.70 29.29
C VAL A 98 -8.57 3.41 29.20
N SER A 99 -7.61 3.02 30.04
CA SER A 99 -6.27 3.63 30.05
C SER A 99 -5.58 3.50 28.70
N SER A 100 -5.78 2.41 27.95
CA SER A 100 -5.19 2.24 26.63
C SER A 100 -5.61 3.35 25.65
N GLU A 101 -6.90 3.72 25.66
CA GLU A 101 -7.49 4.75 24.82
C GLU A 101 -7.05 6.15 25.28
N ILE A 102 -7.12 6.41 26.58
CA ILE A 102 -6.76 7.71 27.17
C ILE A 102 -5.26 7.98 27.00
N ASN A 103 -4.40 6.98 27.22
CA ASN A 103 -2.94 7.10 27.08
C ASN A 103 -2.51 7.20 25.60
N ALA A 104 -3.22 6.52 24.68
CA ALA A 104 -3.02 6.70 23.25
C ALA A 104 -3.34 8.14 22.82
N GLY A 105 -4.39 8.72 23.42
CA GLY A 105 -4.80 10.12 23.27
C GLY A 105 -6.20 10.23 22.68
N VAL A 106 -7.02 11.07 23.30
CA VAL A 106 -8.35 11.47 22.83
C VAL A 106 -8.55 12.95 23.08
N GLY A 107 -9.27 13.63 22.19
CA GLY A 107 -9.63 15.04 22.32
C GLY A 107 -10.90 15.27 23.14
N LEU A 108 -11.84 14.32 23.09
CA LEU A 108 -13.12 14.38 23.81
C LEU A 108 -13.49 13.01 24.39
N VAL A 109 -13.95 13.01 25.64
CA VAL A 109 -14.64 11.89 26.27
C VAL A 109 -16.09 12.28 26.54
N THR A 110 -17.04 11.49 26.07
CA THR A 110 -18.46 11.72 26.33
C THR A 110 -19.05 10.50 27.00
N PHE A 111 -19.48 10.67 28.25
CA PHE A 111 -20.22 9.67 29.00
C PHE A 111 -21.71 9.97 28.97
N PHE A 112 -22.53 8.92 28.88
CA PHE A 112 -23.97 9.01 29.08
C PHE A 112 -24.50 7.78 29.81
N GLY A 113 -24.98 7.95 31.03
CA GLY A 113 -25.44 6.87 31.91
C GLY A 113 -25.84 7.38 33.29
N HIS A 114 -25.96 6.47 34.25
CA HIS A 114 -26.17 6.83 35.65
C HIS A 114 -24.86 7.19 36.34
N SER A 115 -24.91 8.16 37.25
CA SER A 115 -23.72 8.55 38.00
C SER A 115 -24.07 9.16 39.35
N SER A 116 -23.07 9.24 40.22
CA SER A 116 -23.07 9.86 41.54
C SER A 116 -21.82 10.76 41.66
N PRO A 117 -21.62 11.51 42.76
CA PRO A 117 -20.43 12.35 42.92
C PRO A 117 -19.08 11.61 42.77
N THR A 118 -19.01 10.30 43.07
CA THR A 118 -17.77 9.52 43.09
C THR A 118 -17.78 8.27 42.23
N SER A 119 -18.91 7.93 41.59
CA SER A 119 -19.03 6.69 40.79
C SER A 119 -19.95 6.85 39.60
N ASN A 120 -19.69 6.05 38.56
CA ASN A 120 -20.50 5.97 37.34
C ASN A 120 -20.94 4.52 37.15
N ASP A 121 -22.04 4.29 36.44
CA ASP A 121 -22.54 2.94 36.20
C ASP A 121 -21.68 2.12 35.23
N LEU A 122 -20.97 2.80 34.32
CA LEU A 122 -19.79 2.34 33.61
C LEU A 122 -18.57 3.07 34.20
N ASP A 123 -17.94 2.46 35.20
CA ASP A 123 -16.91 3.06 36.03
C ASP A 123 -15.51 2.87 35.43
N ILE A 124 -14.87 4.00 35.11
CA ILE A 124 -13.50 4.03 34.59
C ILE A 124 -12.44 4.31 35.65
N GLY A 125 -12.84 4.39 36.92
CA GLY A 125 -11.96 4.62 38.05
C GLY A 125 -11.41 6.05 38.14
N PHE A 126 -10.66 6.31 39.21
CA PHE A 126 -9.94 7.56 39.40
C PHE A 126 -8.62 7.57 38.63
N VAL A 127 -8.27 8.72 38.06
CA VAL A 127 -7.03 8.88 37.29
C VAL A 127 -5.77 8.88 38.18
N THR A 128 -5.95 9.21 39.46
CA THR A 128 -4.89 9.20 40.46
C THR A 128 -4.56 7.81 40.97
N ASP A 129 -5.47 6.85 40.83
CA ASP A 129 -5.25 5.47 41.26
C ASP A 129 -4.31 4.76 40.28
N PRO A 130 -3.10 4.33 40.72
CA PRO A 130 -2.11 3.72 39.85
C PRO A 130 -2.57 2.39 39.25
N VAL A 131 -3.49 1.66 39.90
CA VAL A 131 -4.02 0.37 39.41
C VAL A 131 -4.76 0.55 38.07
N ASN A 132 -5.29 1.75 37.82
CA ASN A 132 -6.01 2.02 36.57
C ASN A 132 -5.06 2.28 35.38
N GLY A 133 -3.77 2.57 35.61
CA GLY A 133 -2.75 2.66 34.56
C GLY A 133 -2.79 3.93 33.69
N TYR A 134 -3.43 5.02 34.14
CA TYR A 134 -3.50 6.28 33.39
C TYR A 134 -2.17 7.04 33.39
N ASN A 135 -1.68 7.36 32.19
CA ASN A 135 -0.43 8.08 31.91
C ASN A 135 -0.54 8.92 30.62
N ASN A 136 -1.59 9.74 30.52
CA ASN A 136 -1.87 10.57 29.34
C ASN A 136 -1.24 11.98 29.41
N THR A 137 0.03 12.06 29.82
CA THR A 137 0.79 13.31 29.83
C THR A 137 0.80 13.95 28.44
N GLY A 138 0.53 15.26 28.36
CA GLY A 138 0.36 15.99 27.11
C GLY A 138 -0.88 15.64 26.28
N LYS A 139 -1.77 14.77 26.77
CA LYS A 139 -2.94 14.27 26.02
C LYS A 139 -4.22 14.42 26.84
N TYR A 140 -4.55 15.66 27.18
CA TYR A 140 -5.65 16.00 28.09
C TYR A 140 -6.97 16.21 27.34
N PRO A 141 -7.93 15.26 27.36
CA PRO A 141 -9.24 15.46 26.74
C PRO A 141 -10.08 16.48 27.50
N ILE A 142 -11.08 17.01 26.80
CA ILE A 142 -12.27 17.58 27.43
C ILE A 142 -13.23 16.42 27.73
N MET A 143 -13.95 16.47 28.84
CA MET A 143 -14.91 15.42 29.22
C MET A 143 -16.31 16.00 29.46
N ILE A 144 -17.32 15.38 28.82
CA ILE A 144 -18.74 15.69 28.98
C ILE A 144 -19.40 14.51 29.70
N MET A 145 -19.97 14.78 30.87
CA MET A 145 -20.64 13.76 31.69
C MET A 145 -22.14 13.97 31.71
N ASN A 146 -22.86 13.12 30.97
CA ASN A 146 -24.32 13.07 31.00
C ASN A 146 -24.79 12.08 32.06
N GLY A 147 -24.82 12.53 33.31
CA GLY A 147 -25.30 11.78 34.47
C GLY A 147 -25.56 12.70 35.66
N CYS A 148 -26.03 12.14 36.78
CA CYS A 148 -26.33 12.91 38.00
C CYS A 148 -25.06 13.27 38.79
N ALA A 149 -25.01 14.51 39.29
CA ALA A 149 -24.15 15.02 40.37
C ALA A 149 -22.62 14.81 40.32
N THR A 150 -22.04 14.26 39.24
CA THR A 150 -20.58 14.08 39.12
C THR A 150 -19.80 15.40 39.00
N GLY A 151 -20.50 16.49 38.69
CA GLY A 151 -19.96 17.84 38.57
C GLY A 151 -20.12 18.68 39.83
N ASN A 152 -20.53 18.12 40.96
CA ASN A 152 -20.76 18.90 42.18
C ASN A 152 -19.44 19.44 42.78
N PRO A 153 -19.21 20.77 42.77
CA PRO A 153 -17.95 21.36 43.19
C PRO A 153 -17.84 21.57 44.72
N PHE A 154 -18.87 21.19 45.49
CA PHE A 154 -18.95 21.42 46.93
C PHE A 154 -18.62 20.18 47.77
N LEU A 155 -18.23 19.09 47.11
CA LEU A 155 -17.84 17.84 47.74
C LEU A 155 -16.36 17.58 47.49
N ASP A 156 -15.65 17.10 48.50
CA ASP A 156 -14.24 16.72 48.37
C ASP A 156 -14.11 15.43 47.55
N ASN A 157 -13.05 15.35 46.73
CA ASN A 157 -12.65 14.16 45.97
C ASN A 157 -13.76 13.57 45.06
N THR A 158 -14.56 14.44 44.42
CA THR A 158 -15.48 13.99 43.36
C THR A 158 -14.72 13.49 42.14
N PHE A 159 -15.39 12.69 41.32
CA PHE A 159 -14.84 12.17 40.07
C PHE A 159 -14.28 13.29 39.17
N GLY A 160 -15.02 14.39 39.01
CA GLY A 160 -14.59 15.53 38.21
C GLY A 160 -13.34 16.23 38.77
N VAL A 161 -13.31 16.50 40.08
CA VAL A 161 -12.17 17.14 40.76
C VAL A 161 -10.90 16.29 40.61
N ASN A 162 -11.03 14.98 40.85
CA ASN A 162 -9.93 14.03 40.74
C ASN A 162 -9.29 14.04 39.34
N TRP A 163 -10.13 13.96 38.30
CA TRP A 163 -9.65 13.94 36.91
C TRP A 163 -9.12 15.30 36.44
N LEU A 164 -9.69 16.41 36.93
CA LEU A 164 -9.32 17.76 36.52
C LEU A 164 -8.01 18.23 37.17
N LEU A 165 -7.80 17.94 38.46
CA LEU A 165 -6.66 18.47 39.23
C LEU A 165 -5.47 17.51 39.32
N ALA A 166 -5.58 16.27 38.81
CA ALA A 166 -4.46 15.34 38.76
C ALA A 166 -3.25 15.93 38.00
N PRO A 167 -2.06 15.99 38.61
CA PRO A 167 -0.86 16.50 37.95
C PRO A 167 -0.44 15.64 36.77
N LYS A 168 -0.08 16.28 35.65
CA LYS A 168 0.41 15.66 34.41
C LYS A 168 -0.54 14.64 33.74
N LYS A 169 -1.75 14.39 34.25
CA LYS A 169 -2.71 13.41 33.66
C LYS A 169 -4.17 13.83 33.83
N GLY A 170 -5.09 13.05 33.30
CA GLY A 170 -6.53 13.30 33.38
C GLY A 170 -7.01 14.24 32.28
N ILE A 171 -7.88 15.20 32.63
CA ILE A 171 -8.61 16.04 31.67
C ILE A 171 -8.23 17.51 31.77
N ILE A 172 -8.56 18.30 30.73
CA ILE A 172 -8.33 19.75 30.69
C ILE A 172 -9.59 20.57 31.00
N ALA A 173 -10.78 20.03 30.73
CA ALA A 173 -12.05 20.63 31.09
C ALA A 173 -13.12 19.57 31.33
N TYR A 174 -14.06 19.86 32.21
CA TYR A 174 -15.09 18.93 32.64
C TYR A 174 -16.46 19.59 32.64
N LEU A 175 -17.38 19.10 31.81
CA LEU A 175 -18.75 19.61 31.68
C LEU A 175 -19.72 18.59 32.25
N ALA A 176 -20.31 18.88 33.41
CA ALA A 176 -21.10 17.89 34.15
C ALA A 176 -22.22 18.54 34.97
N SER A 177 -23.25 17.74 35.29
CA SER A 177 -24.35 18.17 36.16
C SER A 177 -23.91 18.23 37.62
N THR A 178 -24.23 19.31 38.33
CA THR A 178 -24.01 19.45 39.78
C THR A 178 -25.08 18.74 40.62
N SER A 179 -26.23 18.37 40.03
CA SER A 179 -27.35 17.72 40.71
C SER A 179 -28.07 16.71 39.80
N THR A 180 -29.31 16.35 40.13
CA THR A 180 -30.12 15.36 39.42
C THR A 180 -30.37 15.77 37.97
N GLY A 181 -29.99 14.91 37.03
CA GLY A 181 -30.24 15.09 35.60
C GLY A 181 -31.35 14.17 35.10
N TYR A 182 -32.08 14.61 34.07
CA TYR A 182 -33.05 13.78 33.36
C TYR A 182 -32.48 13.37 32.00
N ALA A 183 -32.55 12.07 31.66
CA ALA A 183 -31.91 11.53 30.47
C ALA A 183 -32.29 12.29 29.18
N ASN A 184 -33.57 12.63 29.00
CA ASN A 184 -34.03 13.37 27.82
C ASN A 184 -33.49 14.81 27.75
N LEU A 185 -33.32 15.48 28.89
CA LEU A 185 -32.78 16.84 28.94
C LEU A 185 -31.26 16.85 28.79
N LEU A 186 -30.56 15.88 29.38
CA LEU A 186 -29.13 15.66 29.18
C LEU A 186 -28.82 15.37 27.72
N GLN A 187 -29.59 14.49 27.09
CA GLN A 187 -29.47 14.17 25.67
C GLN A 187 -29.66 15.41 24.80
N LEU A 188 -30.72 16.19 25.03
CA LEU A 188 -30.98 17.40 24.26
C LEU A 188 -29.88 18.45 24.45
N TYR A 189 -29.41 18.65 25.68
CA TYR A 189 -28.34 19.60 25.98
C TYR A 189 -27.04 19.21 25.25
N SER A 190 -26.63 17.95 25.36
CA SER A 190 -25.43 17.46 24.67
C SER A 190 -25.60 17.43 23.16
N GLU A 191 -26.79 17.14 22.62
CA GLU A 191 -27.05 17.26 21.19
C GLU A 191 -26.83 18.70 20.71
N LYS A 192 -27.29 19.72 21.46
CA LYS A 192 -26.97 21.12 21.16
C LYS A 192 -25.50 21.46 21.33
N PHE A 193 -24.81 20.83 22.29
CA PHE A 193 -23.37 20.97 22.41
C PHE A 193 -22.63 20.47 21.18
N TYR A 194 -22.93 19.25 20.71
CA TYR A 194 -22.31 18.69 19.52
C TYR A 194 -22.62 19.50 18.25
N GLU A 195 -23.87 19.97 18.10
CA GLU A 195 -24.26 20.85 16.99
C GLU A 195 -23.42 22.14 16.98
N VAL A 196 -23.38 22.86 18.10
CA VAL A 196 -22.68 24.16 18.19
C VAL A 196 -21.16 23.99 18.08
N ALA A 197 -20.57 23.02 18.78
CA ALA A 197 -19.12 22.86 18.83
C ALA A 197 -18.52 22.35 17.51
N PHE A 198 -19.24 21.45 16.81
CA PHE A 198 -18.63 20.66 15.73
C PHE A 198 -19.33 20.78 14.38
N THR A 199 -20.51 21.39 14.29
CA THR A 199 -21.25 21.51 13.02
C THR A 199 -21.54 22.95 12.60
N ASP A 200 -21.50 23.89 13.55
CA ASP A 200 -21.78 25.30 13.30
C ASP A 200 -20.50 26.07 12.97
N SER A 201 -20.39 26.59 11.74
CA SER A 201 -19.22 27.33 11.28
C SER A 201 -18.94 28.61 12.08
N LEU A 202 -19.94 29.22 12.71
CA LEU A 202 -19.77 30.44 13.52
C LEU A 202 -19.10 30.15 14.86
N TYR A 203 -19.25 28.92 15.36
CA TYR A 203 -18.79 28.49 16.68
C TYR A 203 -17.62 27.50 16.65
N TYR A 204 -17.31 26.92 15.48
CA TYR A 204 -16.10 26.12 15.30
C TYR A 204 -14.85 26.91 15.69
N GLY A 205 -14.00 26.33 16.55
CA GLY A 205 -12.79 26.97 17.08
C GLY A 205 -13.00 28.04 18.14
N LYS A 206 -14.24 28.28 18.61
CA LYS A 206 -14.50 29.11 19.79
C LYS A 206 -14.16 28.34 21.08
N SER A 207 -13.99 29.07 22.17
CA SER A 207 -13.72 28.46 23.47
C SER A 207 -14.93 27.71 24.01
N VAL A 208 -14.69 26.69 24.84
CA VAL A 208 -15.72 25.83 25.44
C VAL A 208 -16.74 26.66 26.21
N GLY A 209 -16.30 27.72 26.90
CA GLY A 209 -17.22 28.63 27.60
C GLY A 209 -18.17 29.36 26.65
N VAL A 210 -17.69 29.88 25.51
CA VAL A 210 -18.53 30.56 24.50
C VAL A 210 -19.49 29.57 23.84
N ILE A 211 -19.02 28.36 23.54
CA ILE A 211 -19.86 27.26 23.05
C ILE A 211 -20.97 26.99 24.06
N GLN A 212 -20.65 26.82 25.34
CA GLN A 212 -21.62 26.54 26.39
C GLN A 212 -22.70 27.64 26.52
N GLN A 213 -22.32 28.93 26.40
CA GLN A 213 -23.30 30.02 26.42
C GLN A 213 -24.34 29.89 25.31
N GLU A 214 -23.90 29.59 24.09
CA GLU A 214 -24.81 29.41 22.95
C GLU A 214 -25.63 28.11 23.08
N VAL A 215 -25.04 27.04 23.60
CA VAL A 215 -25.74 25.78 23.89
C VAL A 215 -26.90 26.01 24.85
N ILE A 216 -26.67 26.70 25.96
CA ILE A 216 -27.72 27.03 26.94
C ILE A 216 -28.85 27.84 26.28
N LYS A 217 -28.49 28.81 25.45
CA LYS A 217 -29.46 29.64 24.72
C LYS A 217 -30.32 28.81 23.75
N ARG A 218 -29.71 27.95 22.92
CA ARG A 218 -30.44 27.07 21.98
C ARG A 218 -31.27 26.03 22.71
N PHE A 219 -30.72 25.43 23.76
CA PHE A 219 -31.40 24.46 24.61
C PHE A 219 -32.67 25.05 25.26
N LEU A 220 -32.58 26.21 25.91
CA LEU A 220 -33.73 26.86 26.57
C LEU A 220 -34.75 27.43 25.57
N THR A 221 -34.34 27.68 24.33
CA THR A 221 -35.28 28.04 23.25
C THR A 221 -36.17 26.83 22.88
N GLN A 222 -35.59 25.62 22.88
CA GLN A 222 -36.28 24.39 22.51
C GLN A 222 -37.03 23.72 23.68
N ALA A 223 -36.50 23.77 24.90
CA ALA A 223 -37.09 23.15 26.09
C ALA A 223 -37.46 24.21 27.14
N GLN A 224 -38.76 24.40 27.36
CA GLN A 224 -39.30 25.42 28.27
C GLN A 224 -40.06 24.76 29.42
N SER A 225 -39.33 24.32 30.45
CA SER A 225 -39.89 23.78 31.69
C SER A 225 -38.99 24.12 32.89
N PRO A 226 -39.50 24.09 34.13
CA PRO A 226 -38.66 24.26 35.33
C PRO A 226 -37.47 23.29 35.36
N ASN A 227 -37.67 22.04 34.92
CA ASN A 227 -36.60 21.04 34.83
C ASN A 227 -35.57 21.39 33.76
N ALA A 228 -35.97 21.96 32.62
CA ALA A 228 -35.03 22.45 31.61
C ALA A 228 -34.23 23.65 32.13
N THR A 229 -34.88 24.62 32.78
CA THR A 229 -34.17 25.74 33.42
C THR A 229 -33.17 25.23 34.46
N ALA A 230 -33.58 24.28 35.31
CA ALA A 230 -32.68 23.64 36.27
C ALA A 230 -31.50 22.93 35.57
N GLN A 231 -31.75 22.17 34.50
CA GLN A 231 -30.72 21.52 33.69
C GLN A 231 -29.69 22.52 33.15
N ALA A 232 -30.15 23.64 32.61
CA ALA A 232 -29.26 24.69 32.08
C ALA A 232 -28.42 25.35 33.17
N MET A 233 -28.97 25.52 34.38
CA MET A 233 -28.27 26.13 35.52
C MET A 233 -27.29 25.19 36.21
N GLN A 234 -27.52 23.87 36.15
CA GLN A 234 -26.72 22.88 36.88
C GLN A 234 -25.61 22.21 36.06
N ILE A 235 -25.57 22.40 34.72
CA ILE A 235 -24.42 21.95 33.92
C ILE A 235 -23.28 22.96 34.13
N LEU A 236 -22.30 22.58 34.95
CA LEU A 236 -21.15 23.40 35.29
C LEU A 236 -19.96 23.01 34.42
N LEU A 237 -19.31 24.01 33.82
CA LEU A 237 -17.98 23.86 33.26
C LEU A 237 -16.95 24.03 34.37
N GLN A 238 -16.24 22.95 34.69
CA GLN A 238 -15.08 23.00 35.56
C GLN A 238 -13.80 23.05 34.70
N GLY A 239 -12.88 23.95 35.07
CA GLY A 239 -11.71 24.32 34.27
C GLY A 239 -11.83 25.72 33.65
N ASP A 240 -10.84 26.06 32.82
CA ASP A 240 -10.74 27.36 32.15
C ASP A 240 -11.74 27.46 30.97
N PRO A 241 -12.67 28.44 30.97
CA PRO A 241 -13.64 28.62 29.88
C PRO A 241 -13.01 29.09 28.56
N ALA A 242 -11.74 29.49 28.54
CA ALA A 242 -10.99 29.91 27.35
C ALA A 242 -10.40 28.75 26.54
N ILE A 243 -10.34 27.54 27.12
CA ILE A 243 -9.90 26.32 26.43
C ILE A 243 -10.71 26.10 25.16
N ARG A 244 -10.07 25.60 24.11
CA ARG A 244 -10.68 25.31 22.80
C ARG A 244 -10.53 23.84 22.48
N PHE A 245 -11.50 23.31 21.73
CA PHE A 245 -11.27 22.05 21.03
C PHE A 245 -10.18 22.22 19.97
N PHE A 246 -9.54 21.12 19.59
CA PHE A 246 -8.73 21.10 18.39
C PHE A 246 -9.58 21.48 17.18
N SER A 247 -9.25 22.60 16.54
CA SER A 247 -10.08 23.21 15.49
C SER A 247 -9.22 23.96 14.48
N PRO A 248 -8.40 23.23 13.68
CA PRO A 248 -7.58 23.83 12.63
C PRO A 248 -8.42 24.64 11.65
N GLU A 249 -7.88 25.77 11.15
CA GLU A 249 -8.65 26.66 10.28
C GLU A 249 -8.82 26.11 8.86
N LYS A 250 -7.86 25.30 8.39
CA LYS A 250 -7.78 24.74 7.03
C LYS A 250 -7.51 23.21 7.06
N PRO A 251 -7.84 22.48 5.98
CA PRO A 251 -7.38 21.11 5.75
C PRO A 251 -5.85 20.99 5.74
N ASP A 252 -5.35 19.76 5.89
CA ASP A 252 -3.92 19.42 5.80
C ASP A 252 -3.78 17.93 5.48
N TYR A 253 -3.74 17.61 4.19
CA TYR A 253 -3.66 16.27 3.64
C TYR A 253 -2.21 15.81 3.54
N VAL A 254 -1.95 14.59 3.96
CA VAL A 254 -0.63 13.98 3.86
C VAL A 254 -0.76 12.53 3.46
N VAL A 255 0.15 12.08 2.59
CA VAL A 255 0.33 10.65 2.33
C VAL A 255 1.05 10.05 3.54
N GLN A 256 0.50 8.99 4.15
CA GLN A 256 1.15 8.36 5.28
C GLN A 256 2.53 7.83 4.86
N GLU A 257 3.57 8.20 5.62
CA GLU A 257 4.94 7.74 5.36
C GLU A 257 4.99 6.21 5.31
N ASN A 258 5.71 5.68 4.31
CA ASN A 258 5.83 4.23 4.04
C ASN A 258 4.47 3.50 3.86
N GLY A 259 3.39 4.25 3.69
CA GLY A 259 2.04 3.71 3.47
C GLY A 259 1.79 3.26 2.04
N PRO A 260 2.21 4.02 1.01
CA PRO A 260 1.95 3.66 -0.37
C PRO A 260 2.54 2.32 -0.77
N LYS A 261 1.75 1.53 -1.50
CA LYS A 261 2.18 0.24 -2.05
C LYS A 261 1.54 -0.02 -3.40
N VAL A 262 2.25 -0.79 -4.22
CA VAL A 262 1.74 -1.31 -5.49
C VAL A 262 1.05 -2.65 -5.24
N GLN A 263 -0.11 -2.86 -5.85
CA GLN A 263 -0.95 -4.05 -5.70
C GLN A 263 -1.53 -4.48 -7.06
N ALA A 264 -1.48 -5.77 -7.38
CA ALA A 264 -2.17 -6.34 -8.55
C ALA A 264 -3.69 -6.44 -8.33
N PHE A 265 -4.49 -6.49 -9.40
CA PHE A 265 -5.95 -6.59 -9.30
C PHE A 265 -6.43 -7.93 -8.71
N ASN A 266 -5.65 -8.98 -8.87
CA ASN A 266 -5.94 -10.35 -8.46
C ASN A 266 -5.05 -10.84 -7.29
N ASN A 267 -4.36 -9.93 -6.60
CA ASN A 267 -3.36 -10.24 -5.57
C ASN A 267 -2.19 -11.15 -6.04
N GLU A 268 -2.01 -11.34 -7.35
CA GLU A 268 -0.81 -12.01 -7.88
C GLU A 268 0.41 -11.10 -7.83
N ARG A 269 1.60 -11.69 -7.99
CA ARG A 269 2.84 -10.93 -8.07
C ARG A 269 2.85 -10.12 -9.36
N LEU A 270 2.98 -8.81 -9.21
CA LEU A 270 3.02 -7.88 -10.33
C LEU A 270 4.38 -7.97 -11.04
N THR A 271 4.35 -8.11 -12.36
CA THR A 271 5.56 -8.19 -13.21
C THR A 271 5.61 -7.02 -14.19
N ALA A 272 6.75 -6.87 -14.87
CA ALA A 272 6.92 -5.88 -15.91
C ALA A 272 5.93 -6.00 -17.08
N ALA A 273 5.28 -7.16 -17.22
CA ALA A 273 4.31 -7.47 -18.26
C ALA A 273 2.87 -7.08 -17.89
N ALA A 274 2.62 -6.60 -16.67
CA ALA A 274 1.29 -6.15 -16.28
C ALA A 274 0.91 -4.86 -17.02
N ASP A 275 -0.25 -4.81 -17.68
CA ASP A 275 -0.71 -3.61 -18.40
C ASP A 275 -1.21 -2.51 -17.45
N SER A 276 -1.57 -2.86 -16.21
CA SER A 276 -2.01 -1.92 -15.17
C SER A 276 -1.91 -2.52 -13.77
N PHE A 277 -1.98 -1.66 -12.74
CA PHE A 277 -2.04 -2.04 -11.33
C PHE A 277 -2.67 -0.97 -10.46
N ASN A 278 -2.91 -1.29 -9.19
CA ASN A 278 -3.35 -0.34 -8.19
C ASN A 278 -2.16 0.18 -7.38
N ILE A 279 -2.14 1.48 -7.13
CA ILE A 279 -1.34 2.12 -6.09
C ILE A 279 -2.30 2.42 -4.95
N VAL A 280 -2.08 1.76 -3.82
CA VAL A 280 -2.84 1.95 -2.59
C VAL A 280 -2.18 3.08 -1.82
N ILE A 281 -2.92 4.16 -1.56
CA ILE A 281 -2.40 5.42 -1.00
C ILE A 281 -3.14 5.71 0.31
N PRO A 282 -2.57 5.37 1.47
CA PRO A 282 -3.12 5.79 2.75
C PRO A 282 -2.91 7.30 2.94
N VAL A 283 -4.00 8.02 3.21
CA VAL A 283 -4.02 9.48 3.38
C VAL A 283 -4.51 9.83 4.77
N THR A 284 -3.90 10.82 5.40
CA THR A 284 -4.35 11.43 6.65
C THR A 284 -4.68 12.89 6.40
N ASN A 285 -5.73 13.40 7.04
CA ASN A 285 -6.05 14.82 7.14
C ASN A 285 -5.80 15.29 8.58
N PHE A 286 -4.68 15.98 8.83
CA PHE A 286 -4.36 16.59 10.13
C PHE A 286 -5.22 17.82 10.43
N GLY A 287 -5.68 18.49 9.38
CA GLY A 287 -6.42 19.74 9.44
C GLY A 287 -7.93 19.56 9.55
N LYS A 288 -8.62 20.61 9.11
CA LYS A 288 -10.08 20.71 9.05
C LYS A 288 -10.64 19.75 8.01
N ALA A 289 -11.71 19.06 8.35
CA ALA A 289 -12.46 18.26 7.39
C ALA A 289 -13.36 19.15 6.52
N VAL A 290 -13.22 19.07 5.20
CA VAL A 290 -14.07 19.75 4.21
C VAL A 290 -14.76 18.75 3.32
N ALA A 291 -15.89 19.13 2.71
CA ALA A 291 -16.68 18.27 1.82
C ALA A 291 -16.21 18.28 0.36
N ASP A 292 -15.12 19.01 0.07
CA ASP A 292 -14.53 19.14 -1.25
C ASP A 292 -13.77 17.87 -1.65
N SER A 293 -14.00 17.42 -2.88
CA SER A 293 -13.17 16.42 -3.53
C SER A 293 -11.90 17.05 -4.10
N PHE A 294 -10.82 16.27 -4.18
CA PHE A 294 -9.53 16.72 -4.71
C PHE A 294 -8.93 15.70 -5.69
N TYR A 295 -8.07 16.20 -6.57
CA TYR A 295 -7.40 15.39 -7.58
C TYR A 295 -6.08 14.85 -7.04
N VAL A 296 -5.86 13.56 -7.21
CA VAL A 296 -4.57 12.91 -6.94
C VAL A 296 -3.90 12.58 -8.27
N SER A 297 -2.62 12.94 -8.41
CA SER A 297 -1.78 12.50 -9.52
C SER A 297 -0.67 11.57 -9.04
N VAL A 298 -0.30 10.63 -9.91
CA VAL A 298 0.91 9.82 -9.73
C VAL A 298 1.80 9.97 -10.96
N SER A 299 3.08 10.27 -10.75
CA SER A 299 4.10 10.29 -11.81
C SER A 299 5.14 9.20 -11.62
N ARG A 300 5.83 8.81 -12.70
CA ARG A 300 6.83 7.72 -12.71
C ARG A 300 8.18 8.22 -13.23
N ASN A 301 9.28 7.95 -12.53
CA ASN A 301 10.67 8.24 -12.93
C ASN A 301 10.90 9.69 -13.40
N ASN A 302 10.22 10.66 -12.80
CA ASN A 302 10.22 12.08 -13.21
C ASN A 302 9.77 12.34 -14.66
N ALA A 303 9.24 11.33 -15.36
CA ALA A 303 8.58 11.48 -16.65
C ALA A 303 7.11 11.84 -16.42
N THR A 304 6.64 12.89 -17.10
CA THR A 304 5.26 13.37 -17.01
C THR A 304 4.33 12.40 -17.76
N VAL A 305 3.78 11.40 -17.05
CA VAL A 305 2.62 10.62 -17.52
C VAL A 305 1.47 10.95 -16.57
N ILE A 306 0.57 11.84 -17.00
CA ILE A 306 -0.55 12.33 -16.18
C ILE A 306 -1.74 11.38 -16.34
N ASP A 307 -1.98 10.55 -15.34
CA ASP A 307 -3.34 10.15 -14.96
C ASP A 307 -3.68 10.89 -13.66
N SER A 308 -4.74 11.70 -13.67
CA SER A 308 -5.24 12.46 -12.53
C SER A 308 -6.65 11.97 -12.23
N VAL A 309 -6.90 11.57 -10.98
CA VAL A 309 -8.17 10.95 -10.57
C VAL A 309 -8.78 11.76 -9.44
N LEU A 310 -10.07 12.07 -9.56
CA LEU A 310 -10.83 12.77 -8.54
C LEU A 310 -11.26 11.78 -7.45
N PHE A 311 -10.86 12.04 -6.21
CA PHE A 311 -11.25 11.25 -5.04
C PHE A 311 -12.27 11.98 -4.16
N PRO A 312 -13.15 11.26 -3.45
CA PRO A 312 -14.03 11.86 -2.45
C PRO A 312 -13.21 12.47 -1.29
N PRO A 313 -13.84 13.32 -0.45
CA PRO A 313 -13.14 13.99 0.64
C PRO A 313 -12.61 13.01 1.69
N VAL A 314 -11.40 13.27 2.20
CA VAL A 314 -10.81 12.54 3.33
C VAL A 314 -11.02 13.34 4.62
N TYR A 315 -11.96 12.94 5.48
CA TYR A 315 -12.27 13.69 6.71
C TYR A 315 -11.23 13.48 7.82
N ASN A 316 -10.72 12.25 7.97
CA ASN A 316 -9.73 11.90 8.99
C ASN A 316 -8.58 11.07 8.40
N GLN A 317 -8.84 9.81 8.09
CA GLN A 317 -7.91 8.88 7.48
C GLN A 317 -8.70 8.02 6.50
N ASP A 318 -8.15 7.82 5.30
CA ASP A 318 -8.74 6.94 4.29
C ASP A 318 -7.63 6.31 3.44
N THR A 319 -7.99 5.32 2.64
CA THR A 319 -7.08 4.67 1.69
C THR A 319 -7.61 4.84 0.28
N LEU A 320 -6.91 5.67 -0.50
CA LEU A 320 -7.25 5.92 -1.89
C LEU A 320 -6.65 4.80 -2.76
N ILE A 321 -7.43 4.26 -3.69
CA ILE A 321 -6.96 3.25 -4.64
C ILE A 321 -6.83 3.91 -6.01
N PHE A 322 -5.60 4.18 -6.41
CA PHE A 322 -5.27 4.79 -7.70
C PHE A 322 -4.94 3.70 -8.73
N LYS A 323 -5.73 3.58 -9.80
CA LYS A 323 -5.43 2.68 -10.90
C LYS A 323 -4.41 3.32 -11.85
N PHE A 324 -3.23 2.75 -11.95
CA PHE A 324 -2.17 3.17 -12.87
C PHE A 324 -2.19 2.28 -14.12
N VAL A 325 -2.21 2.89 -15.31
CA VAL A 325 -2.19 2.19 -16.61
C VAL A 325 -1.00 2.69 -17.42
N ASP A 326 -0.08 1.79 -17.80
CA ASP A 326 1.04 2.18 -18.65
C ASP A 326 0.68 1.97 -20.13
N ARG A 327 0.82 3.02 -20.93
CA ARG A 327 0.59 2.97 -22.38
C ARG A 327 1.86 2.60 -23.15
N ALA A 328 2.99 2.39 -22.47
CA ALA A 328 4.29 2.12 -23.08
C ALA A 328 4.91 0.75 -22.72
N ASN A 329 4.22 -0.14 -21.98
CA ASN A 329 4.68 -1.50 -21.62
C ASN A 329 6.12 -1.58 -21.06
N HIS A 330 6.50 -0.69 -20.14
CA HIS A 330 7.87 -0.60 -19.62
C HIS A 330 7.93 -0.50 -18.10
N PHE A 331 7.34 -1.47 -17.39
CA PHE A 331 7.46 -1.52 -15.93
C PHE A 331 8.78 -2.12 -15.43
N SER A 332 9.58 -2.80 -16.26
CA SER A 332 10.76 -3.54 -15.79
C SER A 332 11.75 -2.69 -15.00
N GLY A 333 12.24 -3.21 -13.88
CA GLY A 333 13.27 -2.57 -13.05
C GLY A 333 12.70 -1.76 -11.89
N VAL A 334 13.55 -0.94 -11.27
CA VAL A 334 13.15 -0.06 -10.17
C VAL A 334 12.43 1.15 -10.75
N ASN A 335 11.21 1.39 -10.28
CA ASN A 335 10.38 2.52 -10.70
C ASN A 335 10.12 3.41 -9.49
N GLN A 336 10.41 4.69 -9.64
CA GLN A 336 10.10 5.71 -8.66
C GLN A 336 8.72 6.29 -8.97
N PHE A 337 7.80 6.23 -8.01
CA PHE A 337 6.47 6.81 -8.08
C PHE A 337 6.39 8.03 -7.17
N THR A 338 5.96 9.16 -7.71
CA THR A 338 5.66 10.36 -6.93
C THR A 338 4.17 10.59 -6.91
N ILE A 339 3.57 10.49 -5.73
CA ILE A 339 2.17 10.81 -5.46
C ILE A 339 2.08 12.28 -5.09
N THR A 340 1.08 12.99 -5.61
CA THR A 340 0.75 14.36 -5.21
C THR A 340 -0.74 14.43 -4.92
N LEU A 341 -1.10 14.67 -3.66
CA LEU A 341 -2.44 15.01 -3.22
C LEU A 341 -2.78 16.45 -3.60
N ASP A 342 -4.07 16.71 -3.79
CA ASP A 342 -4.60 17.97 -4.34
C ASP A 342 -3.69 18.62 -5.39
N HIS A 343 -3.31 17.89 -6.44
CA HIS A 343 -2.22 18.33 -7.33
C HIS A 343 -2.51 19.66 -8.05
N LEU A 344 -3.78 20.06 -8.12
CA LEU A 344 -4.23 21.32 -8.73
C LEU A 344 -4.23 22.48 -7.73
N ASN A 345 -3.91 22.23 -6.46
CA ASN A 345 -3.92 23.18 -5.35
C ASN A 345 -5.25 23.96 -5.30
N LYS A 346 -6.35 23.20 -5.27
CA LYS A 346 -7.72 23.73 -5.29
C LYS A 346 -8.23 23.96 -3.86
N ILE A 347 -7.83 23.10 -2.92
CA ILE A 347 -8.16 23.20 -1.51
C ILE A 347 -6.99 23.89 -0.83
N SER A 348 -7.20 25.08 -0.26
CA SER A 348 -6.12 25.74 0.49
C SER A 348 -5.87 25.03 1.81
N GLU A 349 -4.64 24.60 2.02
CA GLU A 349 -4.22 23.78 3.16
C GLU A 349 -3.42 24.58 4.20
N LEU A 350 -3.18 23.99 5.38
CA LEU A 350 -2.26 24.53 6.39
C LEU A 350 -0.80 24.43 5.93
N ASP A 351 -0.46 23.33 5.28
CA ASP A 351 0.85 23.08 4.68
C ASP A 351 0.61 22.44 3.31
N GLU A 352 1.10 23.09 2.25
CA GLU A 352 0.99 22.58 0.87
C GLU A 352 2.19 21.70 0.51
N THR A 353 3.25 21.73 1.33
CA THR A 353 4.55 21.12 1.00
C THR A 353 4.63 19.64 1.36
N ASN A 354 3.72 19.15 2.20
CA ASN A 354 3.61 17.76 2.64
C ASN A 354 2.64 16.91 1.78
N ASN A 355 2.05 17.50 0.73
CA ASN A 355 1.13 16.84 -0.19
C ASN A 355 1.78 15.84 -1.14
N SER A 356 3.12 15.77 -1.19
CA SER A 356 3.84 14.89 -2.11
C SER A 356 4.65 13.83 -1.39
N TYR A 357 4.58 12.60 -1.91
CA TYR A 357 5.33 11.47 -1.38
C TYR A 357 5.92 10.62 -2.52
N THR A 358 7.20 10.30 -2.40
CA THR A 358 7.93 9.52 -3.41
C THR A 358 8.35 8.17 -2.84
N PHE A 359 8.09 7.10 -3.57
CA PHE A 359 8.55 5.76 -3.21
C PHE A 359 9.01 4.97 -4.42
N GLU A 360 9.80 3.93 -4.20
CA GLU A 360 10.27 3.05 -5.27
C GLU A 360 9.60 1.68 -5.20
N HIS A 361 9.26 1.12 -6.36
CA HIS A 361 8.82 -0.27 -6.48
C HIS A 361 9.56 -0.96 -7.61
N TYR A 362 10.06 -2.17 -7.34
CA TYR A 362 10.75 -2.99 -8.32
C TYR A 362 9.78 -3.94 -9.02
N PHE A 363 9.69 -3.86 -10.35
CA PHE A 363 8.92 -4.83 -11.14
C PHE A 363 9.88 -5.83 -11.81
N PRO A 364 9.76 -7.13 -11.50
CA PRO A 364 10.56 -8.16 -12.16
C PRO A 364 10.17 -8.31 -13.64
N ALA A 365 11.15 -8.45 -14.53
CA ALA A 365 10.92 -8.65 -15.96
C ALA A 365 10.71 -10.15 -16.28
N ASN A 366 9.50 -10.55 -16.70
CA ASN A 366 9.07 -11.94 -16.95
C ASN A 366 9.34 -12.94 -15.80
N THR A 367 8.51 -13.98 -15.62
CA THR A 367 8.77 -14.97 -14.55
C THR A 367 9.97 -15.87 -14.85
N LEU A 368 10.35 -16.01 -16.14
CA LEU A 368 11.47 -16.83 -16.62
C LEU A 368 12.30 -16.06 -17.65
N GLN A 369 13.61 -15.98 -17.45
CA GLN A 369 14.55 -15.29 -18.33
C GLN A 369 15.70 -16.21 -18.77
N ALA A 370 15.99 -16.26 -20.07
CA ALA A 370 17.19 -16.89 -20.59
C ALA A 370 18.38 -15.96 -20.36
N LEU A 371 19.31 -16.36 -19.49
CA LEU A 371 20.36 -15.47 -18.97
C LEU A 371 21.67 -15.60 -19.74
N TYR A 372 22.10 -16.84 -20.00
CA TYR A 372 23.34 -17.11 -20.74
C TYR A 372 23.25 -18.41 -21.57
N PRO A 373 23.78 -18.46 -22.81
CA PRO A 373 24.33 -17.35 -23.59
C PRO A 373 23.25 -16.27 -23.86
N PRO A 374 23.64 -14.99 -23.96
CA PRO A 374 22.69 -13.92 -24.23
C PRO A 374 22.12 -14.03 -25.64
N GLU A 375 20.99 -13.36 -25.88
CA GLU A 375 20.32 -13.38 -27.18
C GLU A 375 21.23 -12.92 -28.31
N TYR A 376 21.27 -13.71 -29.37
CA TYR A 376 22.10 -13.56 -30.57
C TYR A 376 23.61 -13.72 -30.32
N ALA A 377 24.03 -14.29 -29.19
CA ALA A 377 25.45 -14.52 -28.92
C ALA A 377 26.14 -15.36 -30.00
N ILE A 378 27.44 -15.14 -30.18
CA ILE A 378 28.33 -16.06 -30.89
C ILE A 378 29.06 -16.88 -29.84
N VAL A 379 28.96 -18.21 -29.93
CA VAL A 379 29.67 -19.15 -29.06
C VAL A 379 30.68 -19.95 -29.89
N HIS A 380 31.83 -20.23 -29.30
CA HIS A 380 32.96 -20.86 -29.99
C HIS A 380 33.30 -22.26 -29.49
N GLU A 381 32.77 -22.65 -28.32
CA GLU A 381 32.90 -23.99 -27.76
C GLU A 381 31.72 -24.89 -28.16
N SER A 382 32.00 -26.17 -28.43
CA SER A 382 30.96 -27.17 -28.73
C SER A 382 30.19 -27.64 -27.50
N THR A 383 30.67 -27.34 -26.30
CA THR A 383 29.96 -27.58 -25.04
C THR A 383 29.48 -26.24 -24.47
N VAL A 384 28.16 -26.06 -24.36
CA VAL A 384 27.54 -24.81 -23.94
C VAL A 384 26.77 -25.01 -22.64
N LYS A 385 26.79 -24.00 -21.77
CA LYS A 385 25.93 -23.92 -20.58
C LYS A 385 24.74 -23.02 -20.90
N LEU A 386 23.54 -23.60 -20.90
CA LEU A 386 22.29 -22.87 -21.02
C LEU A 386 21.79 -22.56 -19.60
N THR A 387 21.86 -21.29 -19.22
CA THR A 387 21.53 -20.81 -17.88
C THR A 387 20.24 -20.01 -17.96
N GLY A 388 19.18 -20.54 -17.36
CA GLY A 388 17.93 -19.85 -17.15
C GLY A 388 17.87 -19.24 -15.74
N GLN A 389 17.02 -18.24 -15.57
CA GLN A 389 16.66 -17.67 -14.29
C GLN A 389 15.15 -17.70 -14.11
N SER A 390 14.70 -18.20 -12.95
CA SER A 390 13.34 -18.03 -12.47
C SER A 390 13.28 -16.88 -11.47
N LEU A 391 12.37 -15.95 -11.71
CA LEU A 391 12.07 -14.86 -10.78
C LEU A 391 10.93 -15.22 -9.82
N GLU A 392 10.28 -16.37 -9.96
CA GLU A 392 9.33 -16.91 -8.96
C GLU A 392 10.05 -17.25 -7.65
N GLU A 393 9.28 -17.35 -6.54
CA GLU A 393 9.75 -17.53 -5.15
C GLU A 393 11.15 -18.16 -5.06
N GLN A 394 12.19 -17.31 -4.99
CA GLN A 394 13.57 -17.77 -5.12
C GLN A 394 13.94 -18.82 -4.07
N SER A 395 13.19 -18.92 -2.97
CA SER A 395 13.37 -19.93 -1.91
C SER A 395 12.88 -21.34 -2.24
N LYS A 396 12.22 -21.59 -3.37
CA LYS A 396 11.64 -22.92 -3.70
C LYS A 396 12.43 -23.62 -4.80
N THR A 397 12.90 -24.84 -4.52
CA THR A 397 13.45 -25.72 -5.55
C THR A 397 12.32 -26.32 -6.39
N GLN A 398 12.48 -26.38 -7.71
CA GLN A 398 11.52 -26.97 -8.63
C GLN A 398 12.19 -27.56 -9.87
N ASP A 399 11.39 -28.27 -10.68
CA ASP A 399 11.85 -28.90 -11.91
C ASP A 399 11.66 -27.97 -13.11
N TYR A 400 12.65 -27.93 -14.00
CA TYR A 400 12.60 -27.12 -15.22
C TYR A 400 12.83 -27.97 -16.47
N TYR A 401 11.98 -27.78 -17.48
CA TYR A 401 12.08 -28.45 -18.77
C TYR A 401 12.75 -27.54 -19.79
N PHE A 402 13.83 -28.01 -20.41
CA PHE A 402 14.62 -27.31 -21.43
C PHE A 402 14.47 -27.97 -22.80
N GLU A 403 14.53 -27.15 -23.85
CA GLU A 403 14.63 -27.57 -25.25
C GLU A 403 15.71 -26.78 -25.98
N LEU A 404 16.44 -27.44 -26.89
CA LEU A 404 17.41 -26.88 -27.82
C LEU A 404 17.11 -27.43 -29.22
N ASP A 405 17.08 -26.58 -30.23
CA ASP A 405 16.83 -26.98 -31.62
C ASP A 405 17.54 -26.03 -32.62
N THR A 406 17.75 -26.46 -33.86
CA THR A 406 18.18 -25.62 -34.98
C THR A 406 17.00 -24.95 -35.70
N ALA A 407 15.76 -25.39 -35.42
CA ALA A 407 14.53 -24.73 -35.88
C ALA A 407 13.85 -23.93 -34.75
N PRO A 408 13.41 -22.67 -34.99
CA PRO A 408 12.73 -21.85 -33.97
C PRO A 408 11.36 -22.42 -33.56
N THR A 409 10.82 -23.36 -34.33
CA THR A 409 9.58 -24.08 -34.07
C THR A 409 9.74 -25.30 -33.15
N PHE A 410 10.98 -25.66 -32.77
CA PHE A 410 11.29 -26.78 -31.89
C PHE A 410 10.68 -28.11 -32.36
N ASN A 411 10.78 -28.39 -33.66
CA ASN A 411 10.24 -29.57 -34.34
C ASN A 411 11.22 -30.20 -35.34
N SER A 412 12.51 -29.84 -35.31
CA SER A 412 13.50 -30.45 -36.21
C SER A 412 13.95 -31.82 -35.70
N ALA A 413 14.60 -32.61 -36.57
CA ALA A 413 15.21 -33.89 -36.20
C ALA A 413 16.40 -33.74 -35.24
N GLN A 414 16.95 -32.53 -35.08
CA GLN A 414 18.10 -32.23 -34.21
C GLN A 414 17.69 -31.72 -32.82
N LYS A 415 16.37 -31.63 -32.55
CA LYS A 415 15.85 -31.21 -31.25
C LYS A 415 16.40 -32.08 -30.12
N GLN A 416 16.86 -31.43 -29.05
CA GLN A 416 17.24 -32.04 -27.78
C GLN A 416 16.36 -31.46 -26.67
N SER A 417 16.03 -32.25 -25.65
CA SER A 417 15.34 -31.77 -24.47
C SER A 417 15.78 -32.50 -23.20
N THR A 418 15.59 -31.87 -22.05
CA THR A 418 15.89 -32.45 -20.75
C THR A 418 15.05 -31.80 -19.64
N THR A 419 14.99 -32.45 -18.48
CA THR A 419 14.44 -31.87 -17.25
C THR A 419 15.55 -31.73 -16.23
N ILE A 420 15.74 -30.52 -15.70
CA ILE A 420 16.64 -30.24 -14.59
C ILE A 420 15.80 -30.25 -13.30
N SER A 421 15.93 -31.32 -12.50
CA SER A 421 15.14 -31.50 -11.28
C SER A 421 15.76 -30.84 -10.05
N GLY A 422 14.91 -30.36 -9.15
CA GLY A 422 15.33 -29.78 -7.86
C GLY A 422 16.22 -28.54 -7.98
N ALA A 423 16.15 -27.80 -9.09
CA ALA A 423 16.90 -26.57 -9.25
C ALA A 423 16.21 -25.41 -8.51
N GLY A 424 17.01 -24.51 -7.93
CA GLY A 424 16.51 -23.27 -7.36
C GLY A 424 16.13 -22.24 -8.43
N ALA A 425 16.43 -20.97 -8.18
CA ALA A 425 16.13 -19.87 -9.09
C ALA A 425 17.00 -19.82 -10.35
N LEU A 426 18.05 -20.65 -10.45
CA LEU A 426 19.03 -20.63 -11.54
C LEU A 426 19.25 -22.03 -12.16
N PRO A 427 18.31 -22.58 -12.93
CA PRO A 427 18.50 -23.85 -13.62
C PRO A 427 19.58 -23.76 -14.73
N ILE A 428 20.45 -24.76 -14.79
CA ILE A 428 21.57 -24.82 -15.75
C ILE A 428 21.55 -26.16 -16.48
N TRP A 429 21.52 -26.12 -17.82
CA TRP A 429 21.73 -27.29 -18.67
C TRP A 429 23.08 -27.19 -19.40
N LYS A 430 24.02 -28.07 -19.06
CA LYS A 430 25.29 -28.23 -19.79
C LYS A 430 25.09 -29.25 -20.92
N ILE A 431 25.25 -28.81 -22.17
CA ILE A 431 24.99 -29.63 -23.36
C ILE A 431 26.17 -29.57 -24.34
N SER A 432 26.48 -30.72 -24.95
CA SER A 432 27.32 -30.79 -26.15
C SER A 432 26.44 -30.61 -27.39
N LEU A 433 26.73 -29.60 -28.21
CA LEU A 433 25.93 -29.25 -29.38
C LEU A 433 25.95 -30.41 -30.39
N PRO A 434 24.80 -30.76 -30.99
CA PRO A 434 24.73 -31.86 -31.95
C PRO A 434 25.53 -31.52 -33.21
N THR A 435 26.40 -32.44 -33.65
CA THR A 435 27.25 -32.28 -34.82
C THR A 435 26.38 -32.23 -36.08
N ASN A 436 26.42 -31.12 -36.81
CA ASN A 436 25.71 -31.03 -38.08
C ASN A 436 26.49 -31.81 -39.16
N GLN A 437 25.84 -32.73 -39.87
CA GLN A 437 26.48 -33.55 -40.92
C GLN A 437 26.71 -32.79 -42.23
N ALA A 438 26.11 -31.60 -42.38
CA ALA A 438 26.41 -30.68 -43.46
C ALA A 438 27.64 -29.84 -43.08
N LEU A 439 28.58 -29.68 -44.02
CA LEU A 439 29.77 -28.81 -43.93
C LEU A 439 29.39 -27.32 -43.87
N GLU A 440 28.56 -26.91 -42.91
CA GLU A 440 28.32 -25.50 -42.63
C GLU A 440 29.39 -24.97 -41.68
N ASP A 441 29.95 -23.81 -42.01
CA ASP A 441 30.95 -23.08 -41.23
C ASP A 441 30.41 -22.55 -39.88
N SER A 442 29.08 -22.54 -39.71
CA SER A 442 28.38 -22.05 -38.53
C SER A 442 26.93 -22.55 -38.46
N VAL A 443 26.37 -22.68 -37.25
CA VAL A 443 24.98 -23.15 -37.04
C VAL A 443 24.28 -22.26 -36.01
N VAL A 444 23.01 -21.92 -36.25
CA VAL A 444 22.16 -21.21 -35.27
C VAL A 444 21.35 -22.21 -34.45
N TYR A 445 21.40 -22.06 -33.13
CA TYR A 445 20.61 -22.83 -32.19
C TYR A 445 19.63 -21.90 -31.46
N TYR A 446 18.41 -22.38 -31.29
CA TYR A 446 17.35 -21.81 -30.49
C TYR A 446 17.17 -22.67 -29.25
N TRP A 447 17.04 -22.06 -28.08
CA TRP A 447 16.78 -22.77 -26.85
C TRP A 447 15.71 -22.07 -26.03
N ARG A 448 15.00 -22.86 -25.23
CA ARG A 448 13.95 -22.37 -24.33
C ARG A 448 13.82 -23.24 -23.10
N PHE A 449 13.34 -22.67 -22.01
CA PHE A 449 13.06 -23.40 -20.78
C PHE A 449 11.79 -22.90 -20.09
N ARG A 450 11.17 -23.79 -19.30
CA ARG A 450 9.96 -23.51 -18.51
C ARG A 450 9.94 -24.31 -17.23
N THR A 451 9.04 -23.98 -16.31
CA THR A 451 8.71 -24.84 -15.17
C THR A 451 8.05 -26.14 -15.67
N SER A 452 8.35 -27.25 -15.02
CA SER A 452 7.78 -28.56 -15.36
C SER A 452 6.29 -28.65 -14.97
N GLU A 453 5.89 -28.01 -13.88
CA GLU A 453 4.50 -27.87 -13.46
C GLU A 453 3.85 -26.64 -14.13
N LEU A 454 2.62 -26.80 -14.62
CA LEU A 454 1.77 -25.70 -15.07
C LEU A 454 0.88 -25.27 -13.90
N ALA A 455 0.86 -23.98 -13.57
CA ALA A 455 0.02 -23.46 -12.49
C ALA A 455 -1.48 -23.68 -12.80
N PRO A 456 -2.33 -23.98 -11.81
CA PRO A 456 -3.76 -24.16 -12.02
C PRO A 456 -4.39 -22.91 -12.66
N GLY A 457 -5.00 -23.05 -13.84
CA GLY A 457 -5.70 -21.96 -14.53
C GLY A 457 -4.89 -21.14 -15.55
N GLN A 458 -3.63 -21.51 -15.84
CA GLN A 458 -2.90 -20.92 -16.98
C GLN A 458 -3.23 -21.63 -18.30
N ASP A 459 -3.87 -20.92 -19.23
CA ASP A 459 -4.13 -21.37 -20.61
C ASP A 459 -2.90 -21.25 -21.54
N SER A 460 -1.77 -20.73 -21.05
CA SER A 460 -0.59 -20.42 -21.86
C SER A 460 0.71 -20.76 -21.14
N VAL A 461 1.61 -21.46 -21.83
CA VAL A 461 2.93 -21.87 -21.32
C VAL A 461 3.91 -20.71 -21.46
N ILE A 462 4.45 -20.21 -20.34
CA ILE A 462 5.49 -19.16 -20.35
C ILE A 462 6.86 -19.83 -20.55
N TRP A 463 7.59 -19.40 -21.58
CA TRP A 463 8.94 -19.86 -21.88
C TRP A 463 9.94 -18.71 -21.71
N GLY A 464 11.03 -18.95 -20.99
CA GLY A 464 12.26 -18.18 -21.20
C GLY A 464 12.94 -18.71 -22.45
N SER A 465 13.32 -17.85 -23.40
CA SER A 465 13.89 -18.30 -24.67
C SER A 465 15.07 -17.44 -25.10
N SER A 466 16.01 -18.06 -25.79
CA SER A 466 17.10 -17.35 -26.45
C SER A 466 17.66 -18.11 -27.66
N SER A 467 18.47 -17.45 -28.49
CA SER A 467 19.18 -18.01 -29.64
C SER A 467 20.65 -17.59 -29.66
N PHE A 468 21.51 -18.45 -30.18
CA PHE A 468 22.94 -18.16 -30.37
C PHE A 468 23.46 -18.84 -31.64
N ARG A 469 24.56 -18.34 -32.19
CA ARG A 469 25.26 -18.93 -33.34
C ARG A 469 26.55 -19.58 -32.88
N TYR A 470 26.71 -20.87 -33.17
CA TYR A 470 27.97 -21.58 -32.97
C TYR A 470 28.88 -21.37 -34.17
N ILE A 471 30.07 -20.82 -33.92
CA ILE A 471 31.12 -20.63 -34.94
C ILE A 471 32.45 -21.16 -34.34
N PRO A 472 32.94 -22.34 -34.76
CA PRO A 472 34.15 -22.94 -34.20
C PRO A 472 35.36 -21.99 -34.25
N GLY A 473 35.98 -21.73 -33.09
CA GLY A 473 37.18 -20.88 -33.00
C GLY A 473 36.98 -19.39 -33.28
N SER A 474 35.74 -18.92 -33.42
CA SER A 474 35.45 -17.48 -33.54
C SER A 474 35.66 -16.74 -32.22
N PRO A 475 36.02 -15.45 -32.23
CA PRO A 475 35.80 -14.59 -31.08
C PRO A 475 34.31 -14.51 -30.72
N ASP A 476 34.02 -14.19 -29.46
CA ASP A 476 32.66 -13.87 -29.02
C ASP A 476 32.10 -12.64 -29.77
N GLY A 477 30.78 -12.53 -29.75
CA GLY A 477 30.08 -11.43 -30.39
C GLY A 477 28.59 -11.65 -30.46
N TRP A 478 27.97 -11.03 -31.44
CA TRP A 478 26.53 -11.01 -31.68
C TRP A 478 26.26 -11.20 -33.16
N SER A 479 25.21 -11.96 -33.51
CA SER A 479 24.85 -12.27 -34.89
C SER A 479 23.36 -12.53 -35.06
N GLN A 480 22.75 -11.89 -36.06
CA GLN A 480 21.47 -12.36 -36.61
C GLN A 480 21.69 -12.78 -38.07
N SER A 481 21.46 -14.06 -38.34
CA SER A 481 21.71 -14.67 -39.66
C SER A 481 20.58 -15.57 -40.15
N GLN A 482 19.55 -15.77 -39.32
CA GLN A 482 18.36 -16.53 -39.69
C GLN A 482 17.12 -15.63 -39.77
N PRO A 483 16.15 -15.92 -40.66
CA PRO A 483 14.93 -15.13 -40.80
C PRO A 483 14.19 -14.90 -39.47
N ALA A 484 14.06 -15.92 -38.62
CA ALA A 484 13.41 -15.80 -37.31
C ALA A 484 14.16 -14.87 -36.33
N GLN A 485 15.49 -14.73 -36.45
CA GLN A 485 16.23 -13.74 -35.65
C GLN A 485 16.02 -12.32 -36.23
N LEU A 486 16.03 -12.21 -37.56
CA LEU A 486 15.89 -10.94 -38.28
C LEU A 486 14.49 -10.31 -38.15
N GLN A 487 13.45 -11.11 -37.90
CA GLN A 487 12.10 -10.64 -37.60
C GLN A 487 12.03 -9.71 -36.38
N ASN A 488 12.97 -9.82 -35.44
CA ASN A 488 13.04 -8.97 -34.25
C ASN A 488 13.71 -7.60 -34.52
N SER A 489 14.01 -7.29 -35.79
CA SER A 489 14.53 -5.98 -36.20
C SER A 489 13.40 -4.94 -36.28
N ILE A 490 13.72 -3.68 -35.98
CA ILE A 490 12.78 -2.56 -36.17
C ILE A 490 12.79 -2.18 -37.65
N THR A 491 11.64 -2.20 -38.30
CA THR A 491 11.51 -1.88 -39.72
C THR A 491 10.65 -0.65 -39.97
N ASN A 492 10.94 0.06 -41.06
CA ASN A 492 10.09 1.13 -41.58
C ASN A 492 10.13 1.09 -43.11
N GLY A 493 8.97 1.05 -43.78
CA GLY A 493 8.91 0.91 -45.24
C GLY A 493 9.29 -0.48 -45.78
N LEU A 494 9.58 -1.45 -44.90
CA LEU A 494 9.97 -2.82 -45.20
C LEU A 494 9.29 -3.82 -44.26
N ALA A 495 9.03 -5.02 -44.75
CA ALA A 495 8.60 -6.16 -43.95
C ALA A 495 9.28 -7.44 -44.44
N LEU A 496 9.52 -8.39 -43.54
CA LEU A 496 9.94 -9.74 -43.90
C LEU A 496 8.68 -10.57 -44.13
N GLU A 497 8.45 -10.99 -45.37
CA GLU A 497 7.24 -11.74 -45.74
C GLU A 497 7.33 -13.18 -45.21
N SER A 498 6.25 -13.68 -44.60
CA SER A 498 6.24 -14.92 -43.81
C SER A 498 6.26 -16.20 -44.64
N ALA A 499 5.67 -16.23 -45.84
CA ALA A 499 5.68 -17.40 -46.71
C ALA A 499 7.02 -17.58 -47.44
N THR A 500 7.61 -16.47 -47.90
CA THR A 500 8.81 -16.46 -48.75
C THR A 500 10.10 -16.18 -47.98
N GLN A 501 10.00 -15.67 -46.74
CA GLN A 501 11.12 -15.27 -45.90
C GLN A 501 12.04 -14.25 -46.62
N LYS A 502 11.45 -13.36 -47.41
CA LYS A 502 12.13 -12.30 -48.16
C LYS A 502 11.72 -10.93 -47.66
N TRP A 503 12.67 -10.00 -47.67
CA TRP A 503 12.40 -8.59 -47.41
C TRP A 503 11.63 -8.00 -48.59
N GLU A 504 10.51 -7.33 -48.34
CA GLU A 504 9.72 -6.62 -49.33
C GLU A 504 9.39 -5.20 -48.86
N PHE A 505 9.32 -4.25 -49.79
CA PHE A 505 8.81 -2.92 -49.47
C PHE A 505 7.34 -2.99 -49.09
N THR A 506 6.97 -2.31 -48.02
CA THR A 506 5.57 -2.23 -47.60
C THR A 506 4.71 -1.62 -48.72
N PRO A 507 3.49 -2.14 -48.94
CA PRO A 507 2.65 -1.66 -50.02
C PRO A 507 2.14 -0.24 -49.75
N ASN A 508 2.17 0.60 -50.79
CA ASN A 508 1.42 1.85 -50.86
C ASN A 508 0.06 1.57 -51.48
N SER A 509 -0.98 2.26 -51.00
CA SER A 509 -2.33 2.10 -51.53
C SER A 509 -3.04 3.44 -51.76
N LYS A 510 -3.96 3.47 -52.72
CA LYS A 510 -4.88 4.58 -52.95
C LYS A 510 -6.31 4.07 -52.97
N LYS A 511 -7.22 4.81 -52.33
CA LYS A 511 -8.66 4.49 -52.32
C LYS A 511 -9.36 5.22 -53.46
N ILE A 512 -10.22 4.50 -54.15
CA ILE A 512 -11.02 5.02 -55.26
C ILE A 512 -12.48 4.62 -55.06
N THR A 513 -13.38 5.58 -55.23
CA THR A 513 -14.82 5.39 -55.14
C THR A 513 -15.41 5.62 -56.51
N LEU A 514 -16.16 4.66 -57.03
CA LEU A 514 -16.84 4.77 -58.31
C LEU A 514 -18.35 4.77 -58.07
N LYS A 515 -19.06 5.75 -58.62
CA LYS A 515 -20.53 5.87 -58.51
C LYS A 515 -21.13 5.87 -59.91
N ALA A 516 -22.01 4.91 -60.16
CA ALA A 516 -22.66 4.71 -61.46
C ALA A 516 -24.16 4.50 -61.29
N GLY A 517 -24.95 5.01 -62.23
CA GLY A 517 -26.41 4.78 -62.27
C GLY A 517 -26.81 3.78 -63.35
N GLY A 518 -27.98 3.17 -63.20
CA GLY A 518 -28.60 2.35 -64.23
C GLY A 518 -29.16 3.20 -65.38
N GLY A 519 -29.48 2.57 -66.51
CA GLY A 519 -29.85 3.25 -67.76
C GLY A 519 -31.13 4.09 -67.71
N LYS A 520 -32.01 3.84 -66.73
CA LYS A 520 -33.25 4.61 -66.48
C LYS A 520 -33.08 5.70 -65.42
N THR A 521 -31.89 5.86 -64.84
CA THR A 521 -31.59 6.92 -63.86
C THR A 521 -31.13 8.21 -64.54
N ALA A 522 -31.48 9.36 -63.97
CA ALA A 522 -30.89 10.63 -64.36
C ALA A 522 -29.46 10.71 -63.81
N GLN A 523 -28.46 10.72 -64.71
CA GLN A 523 -27.05 10.74 -64.32
C GLN A 523 -26.41 12.09 -64.61
N SER A 524 -25.83 12.68 -63.57
CA SER A 524 -25.00 13.89 -63.62
C SER A 524 -23.71 13.69 -62.84
N PHE A 525 -22.69 14.48 -63.16
CA PHE A 525 -21.43 14.60 -62.42
C PHE A 525 -21.39 15.97 -61.71
N PRO A 526 -21.33 16.03 -60.36
CA PRO A 526 -21.69 15.00 -59.36
C PRO A 526 -23.22 14.70 -59.33
N PRO A 527 -23.70 13.61 -58.67
CA PRO A 527 -22.99 12.69 -57.76
C PRO A 527 -22.39 11.43 -58.39
N ASN A 528 -22.63 11.14 -59.68
CA ASN A 528 -21.98 10.00 -60.36
C ASN A 528 -20.57 10.38 -60.78
N GLY A 529 -19.64 9.43 -60.88
CA GLY A 529 -18.26 9.71 -61.24
C GLY A 529 -17.23 8.78 -60.59
N ILE A 530 -15.97 9.05 -60.86
CA ILE A 530 -14.82 8.39 -60.25
C ILE A 530 -14.17 9.39 -59.29
N PHE A 531 -14.03 9.01 -58.02
CA PHE A 531 -13.53 9.85 -56.94
C PHE A 531 -12.29 9.20 -56.33
N MET A 532 -11.27 9.99 -56.00
CA MET A 532 -10.03 9.49 -55.39
C MET A 532 -9.89 10.11 -53.99
N ASP A 533 -9.64 9.27 -52.98
CA ASP A 533 -9.60 9.65 -51.56
C ASP A 533 -10.83 10.45 -51.08
N GLY A 534 -12.01 10.11 -51.61
CA GLY A 534 -13.30 10.74 -51.25
C GLY A 534 -13.48 12.18 -51.75
N ARG A 535 -12.59 12.70 -52.60
CA ARG A 535 -12.68 14.06 -53.18
C ARG A 535 -12.93 13.99 -54.69
N ILE A 536 -13.63 15.00 -55.22
CA ILE A 536 -13.72 15.24 -56.66
C ILE A 536 -12.32 15.63 -57.16
N ARG A 537 -11.73 14.80 -58.01
CA ARG A 537 -10.37 15.00 -58.54
C ARG A 537 -10.33 15.14 -60.07
N PHE A 538 -11.45 14.92 -60.75
CA PHE A 538 -11.56 15.02 -62.21
C PHE A 538 -12.53 16.15 -62.56
N ASP A 539 -12.14 17.02 -63.49
CA ASP A 539 -12.86 18.27 -63.79
C ASP A 539 -13.60 18.13 -65.14
N GLY A 540 -14.88 17.72 -65.14
CA GLY A 540 -15.71 17.72 -66.36
C GLY A 540 -17.00 16.89 -66.30
N SER A 541 -18.08 17.40 -66.91
CA SER A 541 -19.40 16.76 -67.01
C SER A 541 -19.71 16.31 -68.46
N CYS A 542 -18.73 15.72 -69.15
CA CYS A 542 -18.87 15.31 -70.54
C CYS A 542 -19.33 13.85 -70.64
N GLY A 543 -20.14 13.54 -71.66
CA GLY A 543 -20.52 12.16 -71.98
C GLY A 543 -21.58 11.53 -71.07
N PHE A 544 -22.27 12.31 -70.22
CA PHE A 544 -23.37 11.83 -69.35
C PHE A 544 -24.77 11.78 -70.00
N ASN A 545 -24.89 12.31 -71.22
CA ASN A 545 -26.19 12.43 -71.92
C ASN A 545 -26.46 11.31 -72.93
N VAL A 546 -25.51 10.38 -73.10
CA VAL A 546 -25.56 9.27 -74.07
C VAL A 546 -25.08 7.97 -73.42
N PRO A 547 -25.46 6.78 -73.92
CA PRO A 547 -24.90 5.49 -73.48
C PRO A 547 -23.38 5.48 -73.61
N ASN A 548 -22.66 5.42 -72.50
CA ASN A 548 -21.22 5.67 -72.50
C ASN A 548 -20.50 4.94 -71.35
N ILE A 549 -19.18 4.81 -71.46
CA ILE A 549 -18.31 4.38 -70.37
C ILE A 549 -17.32 5.50 -70.10
N LEU A 550 -17.09 5.81 -68.83
CA LEU A 550 -16.03 6.72 -68.41
C LEU A 550 -14.90 5.89 -67.80
N ALA A 551 -13.65 6.18 -68.16
CA ALA A 551 -12.49 5.42 -67.71
C ALA A 551 -11.31 6.31 -67.32
N VAL A 552 -10.53 5.88 -66.32
CA VAL A 552 -9.24 6.46 -65.95
C VAL A 552 -8.22 5.34 -65.81
N VAL A 553 -7.07 5.47 -66.47
CA VAL A 553 -5.96 4.53 -66.38
C VAL A 553 -4.96 5.06 -65.36
N PHE A 554 -4.40 4.19 -64.53
CA PHE A 554 -3.40 4.54 -63.52
C PHE A 554 -2.14 3.71 -63.72
N ASN A 555 -0.99 4.37 -63.55
CA ASN A 555 0.31 3.71 -63.62
C ASN A 555 0.47 2.70 -62.46
N ASP A 556 0.92 1.49 -62.79
CA ASP A 556 1.07 0.34 -61.87
C ASP A 556 2.03 0.60 -60.70
N LYS A 557 2.99 1.50 -60.91
CA LYS A 557 4.00 1.90 -59.93
C LYS A 557 3.54 3.12 -59.13
N THR A 558 3.21 4.24 -59.76
CA THR A 558 2.93 5.50 -59.03
C THR A 558 1.48 5.61 -58.54
N LEU A 559 0.55 4.83 -59.08
CA LEU A 559 -0.89 4.97 -58.89
C LEU A 559 -1.41 6.38 -59.26
N GLU A 560 -0.69 7.10 -60.12
CA GLU A 560 -1.12 8.37 -60.70
C GLU A 560 -1.81 8.15 -62.06
N PRO A 561 -2.75 9.03 -62.45
CA PRO A 561 -3.41 8.96 -63.76
C PRO A 561 -2.38 8.92 -64.91
N HIS A 562 -2.55 7.96 -65.81
CA HIS A 562 -1.75 7.77 -67.00
C HIS A 562 -2.54 8.18 -68.25
N LEU A 563 -1.92 8.99 -69.12
CA LEU A 563 -2.49 9.35 -70.40
C LEU A 563 -2.20 8.26 -71.44
N MET A 564 -3.27 7.71 -71.99
CA MET A 564 -3.25 6.80 -73.12
C MET A 564 -2.87 7.52 -74.42
N PRO A 565 -2.21 6.83 -75.37
CA PRO A 565 -1.82 7.41 -76.66
C PRO A 565 -3.01 7.96 -77.45
N ALA A 566 -2.85 9.11 -78.11
CA ALA A 566 -3.91 9.73 -78.93
C ALA A 566 -4.38 8.85 -80.10
N THR A 567 -3.52 7.92 -80.57
CA THR A 567 -3.80 6.94 -81.63
C THR A 567 -4.94 5.96 -81.28
N VAL A 568 -5.29 5.85 -80.00
CA VAL A 568 -6.40 5.03 -79.51
C VAL A 568 -7.76 5.61 -79.89
N GLY A 569 -7.86 6.93 -80.12
CA GLY A 569 -9.08 7.60 -80.57
C GLY A 569 -10.15 7.86 -79.49
N ALA A 570 -9.86 7.57 -78.22
CA ALA A 570 -10.76 7.87 -77.10
C ALA A 570 -10.79 9.39 -76.81
N ALA A 571 -11.97 9.94 -76.56
CA ALA A 571 -12.12 11.35 -76.25
C ALA A 571 -11.78 11.63 -74.77
N LEU A 572 -11.07 12.73 -74.50
CA LEU A 572 -10.80 13.19 -73.13
C LEU A 572 -11.86 14.20 -72.68
N CYS A 573 -12.37 14.00 -71.47
CA CYS A 573 -13.15 14.99 -70.75
C CYS A 573 -12.31 15.58 -69.61
N GLY A 574 -12.17 16.90 -69.58
CA GLY A 574 -11.35 17.62 -68.60
C GLY A 574 -9.91 17.88 -69.07
N SER A 575 -9.07 18.37 -68.15
CA SER A 575 -7.65 18.67 -68.42
C SER A 575 -6.73 17.72 -67.66
N PRO A 576 -5.74 17.08 -68.31
CA PRO A 576 -4.76 16.25 -67.61
C PRO A 576 -4.03 16.99 -66.47
N PRO A 577 -3.72 16.31 -65.35
CA PRO A 577 -3.95 14.89 -65.02
C PRO A 577 -5.37 14.59 -64.52
N LYS A 578 -6.26 15.59 -64.48
CA LYS A 578 -7.64 15.49 -63.98
C LYS A 578 -8.67 15.21 -65.08
N ALA A 579 -8.30 14.34 -66.03
CA ALA A 579 -9.17 14.00 -67.15
C ALA A 579 -9.67 12.56 -67.06
N MET A 580 -10.83 12.30 -67.67
CA MET A 580 -11.40 10.97 -67.84
C MET A 580 -11.59 10.69 -69.34
N TYR A 581 -11.35 9.45 -69.75
CA TYR A 581 -11.65 8.99 -71.09
C TYR A 581 -13.14 8.67 -71.21
N HIS A 582 -13.72 9.03 -72.36
CA HIS A 582 -15.10 8.68 -72.69
C HIS A 582 -15.21 8.29 -74.16
N PHE A 583 -16.24 7.50 -74.48
CA PHE A 583 -16.41 6.85 -75.79
C PHE A 583 -17.67 7.34 -76.52
N VAL A 584 -18.15 8.53 -76.13
CA VAL A 584 -19.32 9.21 -76.71
C VAL A 584 -20.58 8.33 -76.62
N ASN A 585 -21.06 7.75 -77.72
CA ASN A 585 -22.27 6.92 -77.74
C ASN A 585 -21.94 5.48 -78.13
N LEU A 586 -22.01 4.56 -77.16
CA LEU A 586 -21.72 3.14 -77.32
C LEU A 586 -22.80 2.36 -78.07
N ASP A 587 -23.93 2.97 -78.44
CA ASP A 587 -24.86 2.38 -79.43
C ASP A 587 -24.23 2.33 -80.84
N VAL A 588 -23.16 3.10 -81.08
CA VAL A 588 -22.44 3.14 -82.36
C VAL A 588 -21.29 2.12 -82.35
N ALA A 589 -21.30 1.18 -83.29
CA ALA A 589 -20.29 0.12 -83.38
C ALA A 589 -18.83 0.65 -83.45
N GLN A 590 -18.59 1.77 -84.13
CA GLN A 590 -17.27 2.42 -84.19
C GLN A 590 -16.75 2.87 -82.82
N ASN A 591 -17.65 3.32 -81.94
CA ASN A 591 -17.29 3.73 -80.58
C ASN A 591 -17.02 2.52 -79.67
N GLN A 592 -17.72 1.39 -79.90
CA GLN A 592 -17.42 0.12 -79.23
C GLN A 592 -16.03 -0.41 -79.63
N GLU A 593 -15.65 -0.30 -80.91
CA GLU A 593 -14.31 -0.66 -81.38
C GLU A 593 -13.22 0.27 -80.81
N THR A 594 -13.54 1.55 -80.60
CA THR A 594 -12.65 2.51 -79.92
C THR A 594 -12.44 2.12 -78.45
N LEU A 595 -13.50 1.73 -77.74
CA LEU A 595 -13.41 1.19 -76.38
C LEU A 595 -12.58 -0.09 -76.33
N ARG A 596 -12.79 -1.04 -77.25
CA ARG A 596 -12.02 -2.28 -77.34
C ARG A 596 -10.53 -1.98 -77.51
N ARG A 597 -10.17 -1.11 -78.46
CA ARG A 597 -8.79 -0.70 -78.69
C ARG A 597 -8.20 -0.03 -77.46
N PHE A 598 -8.95 0.84 -76.79
CA PHE A 598 -8.51 1.50 -75.57
C PHE A 598 -8.16 0.51 -74.48
N LEU A 599 -9.05 -0.43 -74.15
CA LEU A 599 -8.81 -1.44 -73.12
C LEU A 599 -7.69 -2.40 -73.52
N ASN A 600 -7.51 -2.66 -74.82
CA ASN A 600 -6.43 -3.49 -75.32
C ASN A 600 -5.05 -2.84 -75.16
N GLU A 601 -4.94 -1.54 -75.46
CA GLU A 601 -3.68 -0.77 -75.44
C GLU A 601 -3.23 -0.36 -74.02
N ILE A 602 -4.04 -0.59 -72.99
CA ILE A 602 -3.61 -0.36 -71.60
C ILE A 602 -2.33 -1.18 -71.35
N PRO A 603 -1.24 -0.57 -70.84
CA PRO A 603 -0.01 -1.30 -70.60
C PRO A 603 -0.19 -2.41 -69.55
N ALA A 604 0.56 -3.50 -69.71
CA ALA A 604 0.55 -4.64 -68.78
C ALA A 604 0.73 -4.17 -67.33
N GLY A 605 -0.11 -4.68 -66.41
CA GLY A 605 -0.05 -4.37 -64.99
C GLY A 605 -0.64 -3.01 -64.58
N TYR A 606 -1.03 -2.12 -65.49
CA TYR A 606 -1.67 -0.84 -65.15
C TYR A 606 -3.09 -1.06 -64.64
N TYR A 607 -3.54 -0.16 -63.76
CA TYR A 607 -4.92 -0.17 -63.26
C TYR A 607 -5.84 0.64 -64.18
N VAL A 608 -7.11 0.26 -64.26
CA VAL A 608 -8.15 1.05 -64.91
C VAL A 608 -9.39 1.07 -64.04
N ALA A 609 -9.93 2.26 -63.81
CA ALA A 609 -11.21 2.49 -63.15
C ALA A 609 -12.23 2.91 -64.19
N LEU A 610 -13.40 2.26 -64.24
CA LEU A 610 -14.45 2.59 -65.19
C LEU A 610 -15.84 2.56 -64.58
N ILE A 611 -16.73 3.39 -65.12
CA ILE A 611 -18.16 3.41 -64.81
C ILE A 611 -19.01 3.42 -66.08
N SER A 612 -20.15 2.74 -66.04
CA SER A 612 -21.19 2.85 -67.04
C SER A 612 -22.01 4.13 -66.83
N VAL A 613 -22.45 4.74 -67.93
CA VAL A 613 -23.32 5.91 -67.92
C VAL A 613 -24.46 5.72 -68.90
N ARG A 614 -25.70 5.99 -68.46
CA ARG A 614 -26.95 5.79 -69.23
C ARG A 614 -27.11 4.32 -69.68
N ASN A 615 -27.79 4.11 -70.81
CA ASN A 615 -28.24 2.79 -71.27
C ASN A 615 -27.15 2.03 -72.04
N VAL A 616 -25.99 1.77 -71.42
CA VAL A 616 -24.87 1.08 -72.08
C VAL A 616 -25.31 -0.28 -72.63
N PRO A 617 -25.07 -0.58 -73.92
CA PRO A 617 -25.66 -1.75 -74.56
C PRO A 617 -24.78 -3.01 -74.39
N PHE A 618 -24.58 -3.44 -73.14
CA PHE A 618 -23.70 -4.59 -72.80
C PHE A 618 -24.07 -5.89 -73.53
N THR A 619 -25.35 -6.08 -73.91
CA THR A 619 -25.81 -7.31 -74.59
C THR A 619 -25.32 -7.43 -76.03
N ILE A 620 -24.98 -6.32 -76.69
CA ILE A 620 -24.49 -6.33 -78.08
C ILE A 620 -22.97 -6.20 -78.17
N PHE A 621 -22.26 -6.10 -77.04
CA PHE A 621 -20.80 -6.07 -77.03
C PHE A 621 -20.25 -7.36 -77.65
N SER A 622 -19.38 -7.20 -78.64
CA SER A 622 -18.76 -8.33 -79.34
C SER A 622 -17.95 -9.20 -78.38
N PRO A 623 -17.76 -10.50 -78.68
CA PRO A 623 -16.90 -11.37 -77.88
C PRO A 623 -15.49 -10.80 -77.70
N ALA A 624 -14.93 -10.18 -78.74
CA ALA A 624 -13.62 -9.53 -78.71
C ALA A 624 -13.57 -8.32 -77.75
N LEU A 625 -14.67 -7.56 -77.61
CA LEU A 625 -14.76 -6.48 -76.63
C LEU A 625 -14.88 -7.03 -75.20
N LYS A 626 -15.72 -8.04 -74.97
CA LYS A 626 -15.82 -8.68 -73.64
C LYS A 626 -14.49 -9.27 -73.17
N GLU A 627 -13.71 -9.84 -74.09
CA GLU A 627 -12.38 -10.37 -73.78
C GLU A 627 -11.42 -9.29 -73.25
N THR A 628 -11.52 -8.05 -73.73
CA THR A 628 -10.71 -6.95 -73.17
C THR A 628 -11.09 -6.60 -71.73
N PHE A 629 -12.33 -6.86 -71.29
CA PHE A 629 -12.72 -6.76 -69.87
C PHE A 629 -12.24 -7.96 -69.05
N HIS A 630 -12.20 -9.17 -69.63
CA HIS A 630 -11.61 -10.35 -68.97
C HIS A 630 -10.13 -10.14 -68.66
N GLN A 631 -9.39 -9.52 -69.57
CA GLN A 631 -7.99 -9.14 -69.36
C GLN A 631 -7.78 -8.09 -68.25
N LEU A 632 -8.85 -7.44 -67.78
CA LEU A 632 -8.82 -6.55 -66.62
C LEU A 632 -9.23 -7.26 -65.32
N GLY A 633 -9.57 -8.55 -65.42
CA GLY A 633 -10.05 -9.39 -64.32
C GLY A 633 -11.58 -9.36 -64.12
N SER A 634 -12.37 -8.74 -65.02
CA SER A 634 -13.83 -8.67 -64.87
C SER A 634 -14.47 -10.04 -65.08
N ARG A 635 -15.38 -10.42 -64.20
CA ARG A 635 -16.29 -11.56 -64.39
C ARG A 635 -17.73 -11.08 -64.62
N LEU A 636 -18.10 -9.93 -64.07
CA LEU A 636 -19.46 -9.42 -64.19
C LEU A 636 -19.85 -9.06 -65.63
N ILE A 637 -18.89 -8.72 -66.50
CA ILE A 637 -19.14 -8.33 -67.89
C ILE A 637 -20.01 -9.32 -68.68
N ASP A 638 -19.91 -10.62 -68.38
CA ASP A 638 -20.71 -11.66 -69.03
C ASP A 638 -22.18 -11.65 -68.65
N SER A 639 -22.49 -11.14 -67.45
CA SER A 639 -23.84 -11.14 -66.87
C SER A 639 -24.58 -9.80 -67.03
N LEU A 640 -23.91 -8.76 -67.54
CA LEU A 640 -24.51 -7.43 -67.69
C LEU A 640 -25.51 -7.40 -68.85
N GLN A 641 -26.72 -6.92 -68.56
CA GLN A 641 -27.71 -6.58 -69.58
C GLN A 641 -27.63 -5.09 -69.95
N THR A 642 -28.24 -4.73 -71.07
CA THR A 642 -28.31 -3.34 -71.53
C THR A 642 -28.93 -2.44 -70.47
N GLY A 643 -28.20 -1.38 -70.10
CA GLY A 643 -28.63 -0.42 -69.08
C GLY A 643 -28.42 -0.84 -67.63
N TYR A 644 -27.75 -1.95 -67.34
CA TYR A 644 -27.35 -2.27 -65.96
C TYR A 644 -26.23 -1.32 -65.49
N PRO A 645 -26.27 -0.83 -64.24
CA PRO A 645 -25.15 -0.06 -63.70
C PRO A 645 -23.93 -0.97 -63.55
N PHE A 646 -22.76 -0.46 -63.88
CA PHE A 646 -21.49 -1.17 -63.79
C PHE A 646 -20.36 -0.24 -63.37
N ALA A 647 -19.58 -0.66 -62.40
CA ALA A 647 -18.36 0.00 -61.95
C ALA A 647 -17.27 -1.05 -61.77
N LEU A 648 -16.05 -0.75 -62.21
CA LEU A 648 -14.92 -1.67 -62.14
C LEU A 648 -13.62 -0.93 -61.87
N VAL A 649 -12.78 -1.52 -61.02
CA VAL A 649 -11.34 -1.28 -60.94
C VAL A 649 -10.63 -2.59 -61.24
N GLY A 650 -10.03 -2.66 -62.42
CA GLY A 650 -9.32 -3.83 -62.92
C GLY A 650 -7.84 -3.53 -63.11
N ARG A 651 -7.04 -4.58 -63.24
CA ARG A 651 -5.61 -4.47 -63.54
C ARG A 651 -5.32 -5.28 -64.79
N LYS A 652 -4.66 -4.65 -65.76
CA LYS A 652 -4.35 -5.28 -67.05
C LYS A 652 -3.51 -6.54 -66.87
N ASP A 653 -3.89 -7.57 -67.62
CA ASP A 653 -3.32 -8.93 -67.63
C ASP A 653 -3.50 -9.68 -66.30
N SER A 654 -4.55 -9.35 -65.55
CA SER A 654 -4.91 -10.08 -64.33
C SER A 654 -5.95 -11.17 -64.58
N PRO A 655 -5.90 -12.31 -63.86
CA PRO A 655 -6.87 -13.39 -64.03
C PRO A 655 -8.32 -12.94 -63.83
N VAL A 656 -9.27 -13.55 -64.56
CA VAL A 656 -10.70 -13.32 -64.38
C VAL A 656 -11.12 -13.55 -62.93
N GLY A 657 -11.91 -12.63 -62.37
CA GLY A 657 -12.35 -12.65 -60.97
C GLY A 657 -11.47 -11.86 -60.00
N THR A 658 -10.39 -11.23 -60.48
CA THR A 658 -9.51 -10.38 -59.65
C THR A 658 -9.90 -8.90 -59.68
N ALA A 659 -10.77 -8.47 -60.60
CA ALA A 659 -11.26 -7.10 -60.64
C ALA A 659 -12.15 -6.81 -59.42
N GLN A 660 -12.02 -5.60 -58.88
CA GLN A 660 -13.00 -5.06 -57.93
C GLN A 660 -14.14 -4.48 -58.76
N GLU A 661 -15.31 -5.11 -58.73
CA GLU A 661 -16.42 -4.75 -59.62
C GLU A 661 -17.76 -4.79 -58.90
N ALA A 662 -18.69 -3.92 -59.31
CA ALA A 662 -20.04 -3.84 -58.77
C ALA A 662 -21.06 -3.63 -59.89
N THR A 663 -22.25 -4.18 -59.68
CA THR A 663 -23.45 -3.95 -60.50
C THR A 663 -24.67 -3.82 -59.59
N TYR A 664 -25.87 -3.87 -60.14
CA TYR A 664 -27.13 -3.78 -59.40
C TYR A 664 -27.23 -4.84 -58.28
N LEU A 665 -27.94 -4.49 -57.22
CA LEU A 665 -28.28 -5.40 -56.13
C LEU A 665 -29.40 -6.33 -56.57
N ARG A 666 -29.08 -7.62 -56.74
CA ARG A 666 -30.02 -8.66 -57.23
C ARG A 666 -31.27 -8.84 -56.37
N ASN A 667 -31.19 -8.54 -55.07
CA ASN A 667 -32.28 -8.73 -54.11
C ASN A 667 -33.05 -7.44 -53.79
N SER A 668 -32.87 -6.39 -54.60
CA SER A 668 -33.60 -5.12 -54.43
C SER A 668 -34.97 -5.18 -55.13
N PRO A 669 -36.03 -4.59 -54.54
CA PRO A 669 -37.33 -4.46 -55.21
C PRO A 669 -37.30 -3.48 -56.41
N MET A 670 -36.21 -2.71 -56.56
CA MET A 670 -36.03 -1.76 -57.65
C MET A 670 -35.40 -2.45 -58.86
N GLU A 671 -35.97 -2.25 -60.06
CA GLU A 671 -35.41 -2.77 -61.32
C GLU A 671 -33.93 -2.37 -61.47
N ALA A 672 -33.09 -3.30 -61.96
CA ALA A 672 -31.65 -3.10 -62.13
C ALA A 672 -31.28 -1.77 -62.82
N ALA A 673 -32.00 -1.39 -63.88
CA ALA A 673 -31.76 -0.17 -64.64
C ALA A 673 -32.15 1.14 -63.89
N LEU A 674 -32.84 1.06 -62.75
CA LEU A 674 -33.18 2.19 -61.88
C LEU A 674 -32.25 2.31 -60.66
N GLN A 675 -31.28 1.40 -60.49
CA GLN A 675 -30.38 1.41 -59.32
C GLN A 675 -29.14 2.27 -59.54
N ASN A 676 -28.74 2.98 -58.48
CA ASN A 676 -27.40 3.60 -58.38
C ASN A 676 -26.51 2.70 -57.53
N ILE A 677 -25.25 2.55 -57.94
CA ILE A 677 -24.26 1.72 -57.28
C ILE A 677 -23.06 2.56 -56.84
N GLU A 678 -22.42 2.12 -55.77
CA GLU A 678 -21.15 2.65 -55.30
C GLU A 678 -20.17 1.49 -55.10
N LEU A 679 -18.99 1.60 -55.71
CA LEU A 679 -17.88 0.68 -55.52
C LEU A 679 -16.74 1.43 -54.81
N ASN A 680 -16.42 1.00 -53.61
CA ASN A 680 -15.22 1.44 -52.89
C ASN A 680 -14.10 0.42 -53.12
N ALA A 681 -13.11 0.80 -53.92
CA ALA A 681 -12.00 -0.04 -54.34
C ALA A 681 -10.65 0.52 -53.88
N THR A 682 -9.63 -0.33 -53.84
CA THR A 682 -8.25 0.03 -53.47
C THR A 682 -7.26 -0.44 -54.54
N MET A 683 -6.41 0.46 -54.99
CA MET A 683 -5.24 0.14 -55.84
C MET A 683 -4.00 0.03 -54.96
N GLN A 684 -3.09 -0.89 -55.27
CA GLN A 684 -1.89 -1.15 -54.47
C GLN A 684 -0.64 -1.23 -55.33
N THR A 685 0.48 -0.82 -54.78
CA THR A 685 1.83 -0.91 -55.38
C THR A 685 2.87 -1.07 -54.28
N ARG A 686 4.09 -1.52 -54.60
CA ARG A 686 5.18 -1.62 -53.59
C ARG A 686 5.80 -0.25 -53.32
N GLY A 687 6.30 -0.03 -52.10
CA GLY A 687 7.16 1.11 -51.79
C GLY A 687 8.49 1.09 -52.57
N VAL A 688 9.31 2.13 -52.37
CA VAL A 688 10.60 2.30 -53.08
C VAL A 688 11.81 2.37 -52.15
N ALA A 689 11.57 2.44 -50.84
CA ALA A 689 12.63 2.56 -49.84
C ALA A 689 12.14 2.06 -48.48
N GLY A 690 13.09 1.65 -47.64
CA GLY A 690 12.84 1.36 -46.24
C GLY A 690 14.11 1.00 -45.48
N ASN A 691 13.96 0.84 -44.18
CA ASN A 691 15.06 0.65 -43.24
C ASN A 691 14.84 -0.59 -42.38
N ILE A 692 15.93 -1.28 -42.05
CA ILE A 692 16.00 -2.37 -41.07
C ILE A 692 16.99 -1.92 -39.99
N THR A 693 16.58 -1.92 -38.72
CA THR A 693 17.43 -1.54 -37.58
C THR A 693 17.54 -2.71 -36.62
N SER A 694 18.77 -3.08 -36.24
CA SER A 694 19.04 -4.22 -35.37
C SER A 694 18.49 -3.98 -33.97
N THR A 695 18.39 -5.05 -33.18
CA THR A 695 18.38 -4.91 -31.73
C THR A 695 19.70 -4.28 -31.26
N PHE A 696 19.76 -3.86 -29.99
CA PHE A 696 21.02 -3.36 -29.44
C PHE A 696 22.06 -4.49 -29.38
N VAL A 697 23.27 -4.17 -29.83
CA VAL A 697 24.46 -5.01 -29.71
C VAL A 697 25.24 -4.56 -28.48
N GLY A 698 25.63 -5.48 -27.61
CA GLY A 698 26.32 -5.18 -26.35
C GLY A 698 25.45 -5.49 -25.12
N PRO A 699 25.91 -5.15 -23.91
CA PRO A 699 27.03 -4.26 -23.64
C PRO A 699 28.40 -4.89 -23.94
N ALA A 700 29.30 -4.11 -24.54
CA ALA A 700 30.66 -4.50 -24.84
C ALA A 700 31.66 -3.86 -23.88
N THR A 701 32.71 -4.60 -23.52
CA THR A 701 33.90 -4.08 -22.82
C THR A 701 35.03 -3.75 -23.78
N ALA A 702 35.02 -4.34 -24.98
CA ALA A 702 35.91 -3.99 -26.09
C ALA A 702 35.28 -4.36 -27.45
N TRP A 703 35.35 -3.45 -28.43
CA TRP A 703 34.85 -3.70 -29.79
C TRP A 703 35.93 -4.30 -30.69
N LYS A 704 35.55 -5.17 -31.64
CA LYS A 704 36.48 -5.74 -32.63
C LYS A 704 36.07 -5.40 -34.06
N LYS A 705 35.01 -5.99 -34.59
CA LYS A 705 34.72 -5.92 -36.03
C LYS A 705 33.24 -6.10 -36.35
N VAL A 706 32.75 -5.45 -37.39
CA VAL A 706 31.41 -5.68 -37.97
C VAL A 706 31.54 -6.41 -39.30
N HIS A 707 30.66 -7.36 -39.55
CA HIS A 707 30.45 -8.08 -40.80
C HIS A 707 28.97 -8.02 -41.19
N TYR A 708 28.68 -7.98 -42.49
CA TYR A 708 27.31 -8.04 -42.98
C TYR A 708 27.26 -8.64 -44.39
N LEU A 709 26.11 -9.25 -44.72
CA LEU A 709 25.82 -9.79 -46.04
C LEU A 709 24.46 -9.29 -46.52
N VAL A 710 24.47 -8.49 -47.58
CA VAL A 710 23.27 -8.01 -48.27
C VAL A 710 23.33 -8.49 -49.72
N LYS A 711 22.33 -9.28 -50.14
CA LYS A 711 22.18 -9.70 -51.54
C LYS A 711 21.23 -8.75 -52.27
N LYS A 712 21.68 -8.19 -53.39
CA LYS A 712 20.81 -7.40 -54.29
C LYS A 712 19.75 -8.31 -54.92
N ASN A 713 18.61 -7.75 -55.29
CA ASN A 713 17.44 -8.49 -55.74
C ASN A 713 16.72 -7.67 -56.82
N GLY A 714 16.88 -8.04 -58.10
CA GLY A 714 16.35 -7.30 -59.24
C GLY A 714 17.39 -7.09 -60.35
N ALA A 715 16.99 -6.42 -61.44
CA ALA A 715 17.88 -6.02 -62.53
C ALA A 715 18.47 -4.60 -62.30
N GLY A 716 17.91 -3.85 -61.34
CA GLY A 716 18.38 -2.54 -60.88
C GLY A 716 19.73 -2.55 -60.14
N LYS A 717 20.32 -1.35 -59.98
CA LYS A 717 21.52 -1.12 -59.15
C LYS A 717 21.16 -0.97 -57.67
N ASP A 718 20.32 -1.82 -57.07
CA ASP A 718 19.72 -1.63 -55.74
C ASP A 718 20.70 -1.07 -54.69
N PRO A 719 20.68 0.25 -54.43
CA PRO A 719 21.59 0.84 -53.46
C PRO A 719 21.14 0.49 -52.04
N PHE A 720 22.12 0.28 -51.19
CA PHE A 720 21.91 0.19 -49.76
C PHE A 720 22.99 0.97 -49.02
N THR A 721 22.68 1.41 -47.80
CA THR A 721 23.60 2.09 -46.90
C THR A 721 23.52 1.43 -45.54
N LEU A 722 24.65 0.92 -45.04
CA LEU A 722 24.76 0.49 -43.66
C LEU A 722 25.24 1.66 -42.79
N THR A 723 24.52 1.91 -41.72
CA THR A 723 24.83 2.92 -40.71
C THR A 723 25.06 2.24 -39.38
N LEU A 724 26.21 2.47 -38.75
CA LEU A 724 26.47 2.04 -37.39
C LEU A 724 26.26 3.22 -36.43
N ARG A 725 25.47 3.01 -35.38
CA ARG A 725 25.20 4.00 -34.33
C ARG A 725 25.73 3.51 -32.99
N ALA A 726 26.40 4.39 -32.26
CA ALA A 726 26.92 4.13 -30.92
C ALA A 726 26.05 4.78 -29.84
N TYR A 727 25.91 4.10 -28.70
CA TYR A 727 25.04 4.50 -27.60
C TYR A 727 25.78 4.37 -26.27
N ASN A 728 25.46 5.29 -25.34
CA ASN A 728 25.96 5.24 -23.97
C ASN A 728 25.20 4.19 -23.13
N GLU A 729 25.55 4.07 -21.85
CA GLU A 729 24.90 3.12 -20.91
C GLU A 729 23.40 3.32 -20.78
N GLN A 730 22.90 4.57 -20.84
CA GLN A 730 21.48 4.89 -20.78
C GLN A 730 20.76 4.70 -22.14
N ARG A 731 21.44 4.13 -23.15
CA ARG A 731 20.96 3.98 -24.53
C ARG A 731 20.52 5.31 -25.17
N ASN A 732 21.02 6.43 -24.66
CA ASN A 732 20.83 7.73 -25.28
C ASN A 732 21.68 7.80 -26.54
N LYS A 733 21.09 8.37 -27.59
CA LYS A 733 21.70 8.51 -28.90
C LYS A 733 22.88 9.49 -28.84
N ASP A 734 24.09 9.02 -29.13
CA ASP A 734 25.25 9.91 -29.38
C ASP A 734 25.52 10.04 -30.89
N THR A 735 26.22 11.10 -31.25
CA THR A 735 26.49 11.63 -32.59
C THR A 735 27.52 10.85 -33.41
N LEU A 736 28.08 9.74 -32.92
CA LEU A 736 29.10 8.98 -33.67
C LEU A 736 28.43 8.04 -34.68
N VAL A 737 28.53 8.41 -35.96
CA VAL A 737 27.93 7.69 -37.08
C VAL A 737 29.02 7.27 -38.06
N TYR A 738 29.21 5.96 -38.24
CA TYR A 738 29.85 5.46 -39.46
C TYR A 738 28.76 5.37 -40.52
N THR A 739 28.75 6.33 -41.45
CA THR A 739 27.80 6.39 -42.59
C THR A 739 28.50 5.95 -43.88
N ASN A 740 27.76 5.37 -44.83
CA ASN A 740 28.25 5.02 -46.17
C ASN A 740 29.37 3.97 -46.22
N GLN A 741 29.32 2.96 -45.35
CA GLN A 741 30.25 1.84 -45.44
C GLN A 741 29.76 0.85 -46.51
N THR A 742 30.52 0.71 -47.59
CA THR A 742 30.34 -0.33 -48.62
C THR A 742 31.33 -1.49 -48.46
N ALA A 743 32.25 -1.39 -47.50
CA ALA A 743 33.24 -2.43 -47.21
C ALA A 743 32.56 -3.59 -46.45
N LEU A 744 32.82 -4.82 -46.89
CA LEU A 744 32.25 -6.06 -46.31
C LEU A 744 32.64 -6.31 -44.84
N ALA A 745 33.58 -5.53 -44.29
CA ALA A 745 33.85 -5.52 -42.87
C ALA A 745 34.40 -4.17 -42.39
N LEU A 746 34.06 -3.79 -41.15
CA LEU A 746 34.51 -2.54 -40.50
C LEU A 746 35.25 -2.87 -39.20
N ASP A 747 36.45 -2.31 -39.03
CA ASP A 747 37.22 -2.39 -37.78
C ASP A 747 36.67 -1.40 -36.74
N LEU A 748 36.34 -1.92 -35.55
CA LEU A 748 35.80 -1.16 -34.43
C LEU A 748 36.78 -1.02 -33.26
N THR A 749 38.01 -1.52 -33.36
CA THR A 749 38.98 -1.54 -32.24
C THR A 749 39.31 -0.15 -31.68
N LYS A 750 39.14 0.91 -32.47
CA LYS A 750 39.32 2.31 -32.03
C LYS A 750 38.11 2.88 -31.29
N LEU A 751 36.98 2.18 -31.26
CA LEU A 751 35.77 2.64 -30.58
C LEU A 751 35.88 2.37 -29.08
N ASN A 752 35.76 3.44 -28.27
CA ASN A 752 35.83 3.33 -26.82
C ASN A 752 34.54 2.69 -26.27
N ALA A 753 34.62 1.41 -25.91
CA ALA A 753 33.50 0.65 -25.36
C ALA A 753 33.03 1.12 -23.98
N LYS A 754 33.88 1.79 -23.18
CA LYS A 754 33.47 2.40 -21.90
C LYS A 754 32.56 3.61 -22.12
N ARG A 755 32.78 4.38 -23.18
CA ARG A 755 31.88 5.48 -23.57
C ARG A 755 30.67 4.98 -24.35
N TYR A 756 30.87 3.94 -25.16
CA TYR A 756 29.89 3.38 -26.08
C TYR A 756 29.74 1.87 -25.91
N PRO A 757 29.12 1.41 -24.82
CA PRO A 757 28.96 -0.03 -24.56
C PRO A 757 27.95 -0.67 -25.51
N TYR A 758 27.08 0.11 -26.18
CA TYR A 758 26.06 -0.42 -27.07
C TYR A 758 26.19 0.12 -28.50
N LEU A 759 25.85 -0.71 -29.48
CA LEU A 759 25.72 -0.35 -30.89
C LEU A 759 24.33 -0.71 -31.44
N GLN A 760 23.93 -0.06 -32.53
CA GLN A 760 22.89 -0.57 -33.44
C GLN A 760 23.33 -0.41 -34.89
N LEU A 761 22.96 -1.39 -35.70
CA LEU A 761 23.14 -1.41 -37.13
C LEU A 761 21.83 -1.00 -37.79
N GLN A 762 21.89 -0.07 -38.75
CA GLN A 762 20.74 0.29 -39.56
C GLN A 762 21.09 0.15 -41.04
N LEU A 763 20.36 -0.72 -41.73
CA LEU A 763 20.42 -0.88 -43.18
C LEU A 763 19.29 -0.07 -43.82
N ALA A 764 19.64 0.97 -44.57
CA ALA A 764 18.71 1.67 -45.44
C ALA A 764 18.81 1.10 -46.86
N VAL A 765 17.69 0.77 -47.48
CA VAL A 765 17.65 0.22 -48.84
C VAL A 765 16.68 1.01 -49.71
N THR A 766 16.99 1.10 -51.00
CA THR A 766 16.13 1.79 -51.97
C THR A 766 16.12 1.02 -53.28
N ASP A 767 15.00 1.05 -53.98
CA ASP A 767 14.89 0.68 -55.38
C ASP A 767 13.66 1.35 -56.00
N THR A 768 13.90 2.33 -56.88
CA THR A 768 12.85 3.08 -57.56
C THR A 768 12.42 2.45 -58.89
N LEU A 769 13.19 1.48 -59.41
CA LEU A 769 12.98 0.90 -60.73
C LEU A 769 12.12 -0.35 -60.65
N ASP A 770 12.62 -1.40 -59.99
CA ASP A 770 11.96 -2.71 -59.93
C ASP A 770 11.06 -2.85 -58.70
N ARG A 771 11.27 -1.97 -57.71
CA ARG A 771 10.60 -1.96 -56.39
C ARG A 771 10.77 -3.30 -55.67
N THR A 772 11.96 -3.87 -55.81
CA THR A 772 12.41 -5.09 -55.14
C THR A 772 13.44 -4.72 -54.07
N ALA A 773 13.21 -5.17 -52.83
CA ALA A 773 14.10 -4.81 -51.74
C ALA A 773 15.38 -5.68 -51.75
N PRO A 774 16.57 -5.10 -51.52
CA PRO A 774 17.77 -5.84 -51.14
C PRO A 774 17.52 -6.75 -49.95
N GLN A 775 18.15 -7.91 -49.96
CA GLN A 775 17.97 -8.97 -48.98
C GLN A 775 19.11 -8.96 -47.96
N LEU A 776 18.86 -8.42 -46.76
CA LEU A 776 19.74 -8.63 -45.61
C LEU A 776 19.72 -10.12 -45.25
N LYS A 777 20.88 -10.79 -45.37
CA LYS A 777 21.07 -12.20 -45.04
C LYS A 777 21.69 -12.38 -43.67
N GLU A 778 22.68 -11.57 -43.34
CA GLU A 778 23.26 -11.58 -42.00
C GLU A 778 23.91 -10.25 -41.65
N TRP A 779 24.03 -10.03 -40.35
CA TRP A 779 24.97 -9.10 -39.75
C TRP A 779 25.54 -9.67 -38.47
N LEU A 780 26.78 -9.34 -38.19
CA LEU A 780 27.56 -9.91 -37.11
C LEU A 780 28.51 -8.85 -36.57
N VAL A 781 28.62 -8.77 -35.26
CA VAL A 781 29.53 -7.86 -34.56
C VAL A 781 30.36 -8.68 -33.58
N LEU A 782 31.67 -8.69 -33.77
CA LEU A 782 32.63 -9.29 -32.85
C LEU A 782 33.02 -8.28 -31.77
N TYR A 783 32.93 -8.68 -30.51
CA TYR A 783 33.26 -7.86 -29.35
C TYR A 783 33.52 -8.74 -28.12
N GLN A 784 34.10 -8.16 -27.08
CA GLN A 784 34.18 -8.78 -25.76
C GLN A 784 32.96 -8.35 -24.95
N GLY A 785 32.15 -9.31 -24.51
CA GLY A 785 30.95 -9.04 -23.72
C GLY A 785 31.25 -8.48 -22.33
N ALA A 786 30.20 -7.99 -21.67
CA ALA A 786 30.23 -7.70 -20.24
C ALA A 786 30.04 -8.99 -19.42
N PRO A 787 30.53 -9.04 -18.16
CA PRO A 787 30.18 -10.09 -17.22
C PRO A 787 28.68 -10.10 -16.91
N GLU A 788 28.21 -11.18 -16.28
CA GLU A 788 26.82 -11.32 -15.83
C GLU A 788 26.78 -11.95 -14.45
N GLY A 789 26.27 -11.21 -13.48
CA GLY A 789 26.09 -11.61 -12.10
C GLY A 789 24.64 -11.91 -11.78
N VAL A 790 24.38 -12.62 -10.69
CA VAL A 790 23.03 -12.90 -10.21
C VAL A 790 23.04 -13.10 -8.70
N VAL A 791 22.04 -12.53 -8.00
CA VAL A 791 21.82 -12.83 -6.59
C VAL A 791 21.19 -14.23 -6.45
N ARG A 792 21.83 -15.07 -5.62
CA ARG A 792 21.47 -16.48 -5.37
C ARG A 792 20.77 -16.65 -4.02
N ALA A 793 19.62 -16.00 -3.86
CA ALA A 793 18.84 -16.11 -2.61
C ALA A 793 18.24 -17.51 -2.39
N ASP A 794 18.18 -18.33 -3.44
CA ASP A 794 17.71 -19.73 -3.44
C ASP A 794 18.62 -20.70 -2.68
N THR A 795 19.86 -20.29 -2.41
CA THR A 795 20.90 -21.16 -1.83
C THR A 795 21.29 -20.77 -0.42
N VAL A 796 20.62 -19.76 0.15
CA VAL A 796 20.81 -19.39 1.56
C VAL A 796 19.78 -20.15 2.39
N ASP A 797 20.26 -20.80 3.43
CA ASP A 797 19.50 -21.67 4.33
C ASP A 797 18.15 -21.04 4.73
N SER A 798 17.05 -21.75 4.43
CA SER A 798 15.67 -21.24 4.51
C SER A 798 15.30 -20.71 5.89
N ASP A 799 15.94 -21.23 6.93
CA ASP A 799 15.67 -20.89 8.33
C ASP A 799 16.17 -19.48 8.73
N LYS A 800 17.12 -18.89 8.00
CA LYS A 800 17.69 -17.58 8.34
C LYS A 800 17.00 -16.40 7.65
N PHE A 801 16.46 -16.59 6.45
CA PHE A 801 15.70 -15.54 5.74
C PHE A 801 14.23 -15.48 6.15
N GLN A 802 13.59 -16.61 6.46
CA GLN A 802 12.22 -16.60 6.98
C GLN A 802 12.10 -16.03 8.40
N ASN A 803 13.24 -15.82 9.08
CA ASN A 803 13.25 -15.38 10.47
C ASN A 803 13.83 -13.98 10.70
N LEU A 804 13.89 -13.13 9.66
CA LEU A 804 14.30 -11.72 9.83
C LEU A 804 13.45 -11.00 10.87
N THR A 805 12.14 -11.28 10.91
CA THR A 805 11.24 -10.75 11.94
C THR A 805 11.68 -11.15 13.36
N ALA A 806 12.09 -12.40 13.62
CA ALA A 806 12.54 -12.78 14.96
C ALA A 806 13.98 -12.32 15.26
N GLN A 807 14.87 -12.27 14.27
CA GLN A 807 16.19 -11.63 14.45
C GLN A 807 16.04 -10.15 14.78
N ALA A 808 15.15 -9.45 14.08
CA ALA A 808 14.86 -8.06 14.37
C ALA A 808 14.29 -7.87 15.77
N ALA A 809 13.45 -8.81 16.24
CA ALA A 809 12.96 -8.81 17.61
C ALA A 809 14.07 -9.04 18.65
N SER A 810 15.14 -9.77 18.31
CA SER A 810 16.31 -9.95 19.19
C SER A 810 17.29 -8.77 19.19
N GLY A 811 16.94 -7.62 18.58
CA GLY A 811 17.73 -6.39 18.63
C GLY A 811 18.80 -6.21 17.54
N SER A 812 19.04 -7.18 16.66
CA SER A 812 19.90 -7.02 15.47
C SER A 812 19.61 -8.06 14.40
N ILE A 813 19.70 -7.67 13.14
CA ILE A 813 19.72 -8.60 12.01
C ILE A 813 21.17 -8.91 11.64
N SER A 814 21.48 -10.20 11.42
CA SER A 814 22.78 -10.64 10.90
C SER A 814 22.58 -11.81 9.93
N THR A 815 22.75 -11.55 8.63
CA THR A 815 22.55 -12.55 7.56
C THR A 815 23.60 -12.39 6.45
N HIS A 816 23.56 -13.24 5.43
CA HIS A 816 24.40 -13.10 4.23
C HIS A 816 23.63 -13.47 2.96
N PHE A 817 24.07 -12.91 1.84
CA PHE A 817 23.53 -13.19 0.51
C PHE A 817 24.61 -13.79 -0.38
N LEU A 818 24.21 -14.63 -1.32
CA LEU A 818 25.14 -15.17 -2.31
C LEU A 818 24.99 -14.40 -3.63
N PHE A 819 26.12 -14.12 -4.27
CA PHE A 819 26.17 -13.51 -5.60
C PHE A 819 27.10 -14.33 -6.50
N GLN A 820 26.66 -14.63 -7.72
CA GLN A 820 27.37 -15.51 -8.64
C GLN A 820 27.59 -14.82 -9.99
N ASN A 821 28.81 -14.88 -10.52
CA ASN A 821 29.07 -14.58 -11.93
C ASN A 821 28.73 -15.81 -12.79
N VAL A 822 27.68 -15.72 -13.61
CA VAL A 822 27.19 -16.82 -14.47
C VAL A 822 27.74 -16.75 -15.90
N SER A 823 28.39 -15.64 -16.28
CA SER A 823 29.00 -15.49 -17.59
C SER A 823 30.37 -16.16 -17.70
N ASN A 824 30.92 -16.16 -18.92
CA ASN A 824 32.31 -16.53 -19.20
C ASN A 824 33.31 -15.36 -19.07
N PHE A 825 32.87 -14.16 -18.64
CA PHE A 825 33.72 -12.99 -18.52
C PHE A 825 33.95 -12.62 -17.05
N ASN A 826 35.15 -12.16 -16.72
CA ASN A 826 35.47 -11.68 -15.37
C ASN A 826 34.92 -10.27 -15.14
N PHE A 827 34.49 -9.96 -13.92
CA PHE A 827 34.35 -8.57 -13.49
C PHE A 827 35.74 -7.93 -13.38
N ALA A 828 35.90 -6.75 -13.96
CA ALA A 828 37.20 -6.11 -14.11
C ALA A 828 37.73 -5.50 -12.80
N ASP A 829 36.84 -5.10 -11.89
CA ASP A 829 37.16 -4.54 -10.58
C ASP A 829 36.22 -5.10 -9.51
N SER A 830 36.40 -4.67 -8.26
CA SER A 830 35.49 -4.86 -7.14
C SER A 830 34.09 -4.28 -7.38
N LEU A 831 33.08 -5.02 -6.95
CA LEU A 831 31.67 -4.63 -7.00
C LEU A 831 31.25 -3.99 -5.67
N VAL A 832 30.06 -3.39 -5.68
CA VAL A 832 29.41 -2.88 -4.46
C VAL A 832 28.09 -3.60 -4.28
N ALA A 833 27.84 -4.10 -3.09
CA ALA A 833 26.54 -4.58 -2.66
C ALA A 833 25.88 -3.52 -1.78
N ARG A 834 24.83 -2.88 -2.30
CA ARG A 834 24.08 -1.85 -1.60
C ARG A 834 22.89 -2.48 -0.87
N PHE A 835 22.89 -2.35 0.45
CA PHE A 835 21.76 -2.69 1.30
C PHE A 835 20.95 -1.45 1.60
N THR A 836 19.66 -1.46 1.28
CA THR A 836 18.72 -0.36 1.60
C THR A 836 17.62 -0.90 2.49
N LEU A 837 17.52 -0.35 3.69
CA LEU A 837 16.42 -0.61 4.61
C LEU A 837 15.35 0.47 4.42
N SER A 838 14.21 0.10 3.87
CA SER A 838 13.05 0.98 3.67
C SER A 838 12.06 0.83 4.82
N GLY A 839 11.74 1.94 5.49
CA GLY A 839 10.86 2.03 6.65
C GLY A 839 11.16 3.31 7.46
N THR A 840 10.50 3.51 8.60
CA THR A 840 10.77 4.67 9.49
C THR A 840 12.24 4.62 9.96
N ASN A 841 13.00 5.71 9.83
CA ASN A 841 14.45 5.71 10.10
C ASN A 841 15.26 4.70 9.26
N GLY A 842 14.83 4.42 8.03
CA GLY A 842 15.55 3.61 7.07
C GLY A 842 16.97 4.13 6.76
N PHE A 843 17.84 3.26 6.26
CA PHE A 843 19.22 3.62 5.95
C PHE A 843 19.71 2.89 4.69
N THR A 844 20.88 3.31 4.19
CA THR A 844 21.60 2.61 3.14
C THR A 844 23.02 2.30 3.60
N GLN A 845 23.48 1.07 3.34
CA GLN A 845 24.81 0.57 3.68
C GLN A 845 25.43 -0.11 2.45
N ASP A 846 26.62 0.33 2.05
CA ASP A 846 27.37 -0.28 0.96
C ASP A 846 28.43 -1.25 1.52
N VAL A 847 28.49 -2.46 0.96
CA VAL A 847 29.50 -3.48 1.25
C VAL A 847 30.34 -3.70 0.00
N LYS A 848 31.67 -3.60 0.14
CA LYS A 848 32.59 -3.88 -0.97
C LYS A 848 32.67 -5.38 -1.23
N VAL A 849 32.46 -5.76 -2.49
CA VAL A 849 32.54 -7.15 -2.96
C VAL A 849 33.76 -7.27 -3.88
N LYS A 850 34.55 -8.32 -3.74
CA LYS A 850 35.73 -8.53 -4.59
C LYS A 850 35.34 -8.68 -6.07
N ALA A 851 36.28 -8.43 -6.97
CA ALA A 851 36.12 -8.77 -8.38
C ALA A 851 35.89 -10.29 -8.50
N LEU A 852 34.92 -10.69 -9.33
CA LEU A 852 34.53 -12.09 -9.50
C LEU A 852 35.03 -12.64 -10.83
N ALA A 853 35.73 -13.76 -10.78
CA ALA A 853 36.07 -14.54 -11.96
C ALA A 853 34.81 -15.18 -12.58
N ALA A 854 34.90 -15.56 -13.85
CA ALA A 854 33.85 -16.31 -14.54
C ALA A 854 33.45 -17.57 -13.74
N GLY A 855 32.16 -17.74 -13.48
CA GLY A 855 31.61 -18.85 -12.69
C GLY A 855 31.72 -18.72 -11.16
N GLU A 856 32.42 -17.71 -10.63
CA GLU A 856 32.69 -17.58 -9.20
C GLU A 856 31.44 -17.18 -8.39
N VAL A 857 31.33 -17.70 -7.16
CA VAL A 857 30.29 -17.36 -6.18
C VAL A 857 30.93 -16.68 -4.96
N VAL A 858 30.30 -15.64 -4.41
CA VAL A 858 30.74 -14.95 -3.20
C VAL A 858 29.60 -14.76 -2.20
N SER A 859 29.94 -14.81 -0.91
CA SER A 859 29.03 -14.49 0.19
C SER A 859 29.21 -13.04 0.63
N ILE A 860 28.09 -12.34 0.78
CA ILE A 860 27.98 -10.92 1.09
C ILE A 860 27.26 -10.80 2.44
N PRO A 861 27.97 -10.62 3.56
CA PRO A 861 27.35 -10.49 4.87
C PRO A 861 26.71 -9.11 5.06
N VAL A 862 25.64 -9.05 5.87
CA VAL A 862 25.03 -7.81 6.35
C VAL A 862 24.62 -7.96 7.81
N THR A 863 24.94 -6.92 8.60
CA THR A 863 24.59 -6.86 10.02
C THR A 863 24.19 -5.43 10.38
N PHE A 864 23.06 -5.26 11.07
CA PHE A 864 22.60 -3.96 11.58
C PHE A 864 21.72 -4.11 12.83
N ALA A 865 21.73 -3.08 13.68
CA ALA A 865 20.92 -3.03 14.90
C ALA A 865 19.46 -2.67 14.60
N THR A 866 18.51 -3.26 15.35
CA THR A 866 17.07 -3.05 15.17
C THR A 866 16.38 -2.44 16.37
N ARG A 867 17.10 -2.17 17.46
CA ARG A 867 16.56 -1.70 18.75
C ARG A 867 15.77 -0.38 18.70
N ASN A 868 16.09 0.50 17.74
CA ASN A 868 15.41 1.79 17.57
C ASN A 868 14.41 1.78 16.40
N LEU A 869 14.08 0.61 15.88
CA LEU A 869 13.18 0.44 14.75
C LEU A 869 11.87 -0.18 15.23
N SER A 870 10.74 0.34 14.75
CA SER A 870 9.41 -0.24 14.99
C SER A 870 8.58 -0.14 13.72
N GLY A 871 7.70 -1.12 13.46
CA GLY A 871 6.83 -1.12 12.28
C GLY A 871 7.30 -2.05 11.16
N LYS A 872 6.87 -1.78 9.93
CA LYS A 872 7.14 -2.63 8.75
C LYS A 872 8.35 -2.12 7.98
N TYR A 873 9.24 -3.03 7.60
CA TYR A 873 10.45 -2.72 6.87
C TYR A 873 10.61 -3.63 5.65
N THR A 874 11.36 -3.15 4.66
CA THR A 874 11.87 -3.97 3.54
C THR A 874 13.38 -3.81 3.45
N LEU A 875 14.11 -4.92 3.51
CA LEU A 875 15.55 -4.94 3.24
C LEU A 875 15.77 -5.28 1.77
N ARG A 876 16.34 -4.34 1.00
CA ARG A 876 16.74 -4.52 -0.40
C ARG A 876 18.25 -4.71 -0.48
N LEU A 877 18.71 -5.73 -1.19
CA LEU A 877 20.08 -5.87 -1.69
C LEU A 877 20.10 -5.49 -3.18
N PHE A 878 21.06 -4.68 -3.60
CA PHE A 878 21.40 -4.46 -5.01
C PHE A 878 22.91 -4.60 -5.20
N VAL A 879 23.34 -5.69 -5.86
CA VAL A 879 24.75 -5.90 -6.21
C VAL A 879 25.07 -5.24 -7.55
N ASN A 880 26.22 -4.56 -7.62
CA ASN A 880 26.64 -3.74 -8.75
C ASN A 880 25.58 -2.71 -9.17
N PRO A 881 25.34 -1.65 -8.37
CA PRO A 881 24.36 -0.61 -8.68
C PRO A 881 24.84 0.31 -9.83
N TYR A 882 24.98 -0.27 -11.03
CA TYR A 882 25.46 0.35 -12.26
C TYR A 882 26.88 0.92 -12.19
N LEU A 883 27.77 0.30 -11.40
CA LEU A 883 29.17 0.76 -11.24
C LEU A 883 30.13 0.08 -12.22
N GLN A 884 29.82 -1.14 -12.63
CA GLN A 884 30.55 -1.88 -13.65
C GLN A 884 29.59 -2.40 -14.73
N PRO A 885 30.03 -2.53 -15.99
CA PRO A 885 29.22 -3.09 -17.07
C PRO A 885 28.75 -4.51 -16.77
N GLU A 886 27.49 -4.80 -17.05
CA GLU A 886 26.85 -6.10 -16.84
C GLU A 886 25.75 -6.32 -17.90
N LEU A 887 25.42 -7.57 -18.26
CA LEU A 887 24.38 -7.81 -19.28
C LEU A 887 22.99 -7.44 -18.75
N VAL A 888 22.68 -7.83 -17.52
CA VAL A 888 21.43 -7.57 -16.81
C VAL A 888 21.76 -7.12 -15.38
N TYR A 889 21.08 -6.08 -14.90
CA TYR A 889 21.24 -5.59 -13.51
C TYR A 889 20.05 -5.94 -12.63
N THR A 890 18.88 -6.22 -13.22
CA THR A 890 17.62 -6.43 -12.50
C THR A 890 17.64 -7.73 -11.69
N ASN A 891 18.39 -8.73 -12.14
CA ASN A 891 18.67 -9.98 -11.45
C ASN A 891 19.68 -9.86 -10.30
N ASN A 892 20.23 -8.66 -10.07
CA ASN A 892 21.10 -8.37 -8.95
C ASN A 892 20.37 -7.74 -7.76
N ILE A 893 19.05 -7.60 -7.87
CA ILE A 893 18.20 -7.00 -6.85
C ILE A 893 17.42 -8.11 -6.13
N PHE A 894 17.40 -8.05 -4.80
CA PHE A 894 16.61 -8.93 -3.96
C PHE A 894 15.99 -8.15 -2.80
N GLU A 895 14.70 -8.38 -2.51
CA GLU A 895 13.96 -7.67 -1.46
C GLU A 895 13.32 -8.66 -0.48
N ILE A 896 13.42 -8.36 0.82
CA ILE A 896 12.78 -9.14 1.88
C ILE A 896 12.00 -8.21 2.83
N PRO A 897 10.67 -8.33 2.91
CA PRO A 897 9.89 -7.62 3.91
C PRO A 897 10.00 -8.29 5.29
N PHE A 898 9.98 -7.50 6.35
CA PHE A 898 9.90 -7.97 7.74
C PHE A 898 9.17 -6.94 8.62
N THR A 899 8.79 -7.34 9.84
CA THR A 899 8.10 -6.45 10.79
C THR A 899 8.82 -6.48 12.13
N ILE A 900 8.78 -5.34 12.83
CA ILE A 900 9.28 -5.19 14.19
C ILE A 900 8.10 -4.72 15.04
N GLY A 901 7.91 -5.37 16.20
CA GLY A 901 6.84 -5.04 17.13
C GLY A 901 6.93 -3.60 17.67
N PRO A 902 5.86 -3.10 18.31
CA PRO A 902 5.92 -1.85 19.04
C PRO A 902 6.96 -1.93 20.17
N ASN A 903 7.63 -0.81 20.45
CA ASN A 903 8.58 -0.67 21.55
C ASN A 903 7.84 -0.07 22.77
N THR A 904 7.05 -0.87 23.49
CA THR A 904 6.27 -0.37 24.64
C THR A 904 7.07 -0.53 25.93
N PRO A 905 6.99 0.44 26.87
CA PRO A 905 7.68 0.32 28.15
C PRO A 905 7.18 -0.84 29.03
N PRO A 906 8.05 -1.44 29.86
CA PRO A 906 7.67 -2.53 30.77
C PRO A 906 6.80 -2.01 31.91
N LEU A 907 5.98 -2.91 32.49
CA LEU A 907 5.19 -2.64 33.68
C LEU A 907 5.97 -3.04 34.94
N LEU A 908 6.04 -2.14 35.92
CA LEU A 908 6.62 -2.38 37.24
C LEU A 908 5.52 -2.57 38.28
N ASP A 909 5.66 -3.61 39.09
CA ASP A 909 4.75 -3.94 40.19
C ASP A 909 5.56 -4.15 41.49
N VAL A 910 5.12 -3.55 42.59
CA VAL A 910 5.83 -3.62 43.88
C VAL A 910 4.85 -3.98 44.99
N ALA A 911 5.14 -5.09 45.68
CA ALA A 911 4.31 -5.63 46.75
C ALA A 911 5.14 -5.89 48.02
N PHE A 912 4.52 -5.70 49.18
CA PHE A 912 5.07 -5.99 50.50
C PHE A 912 4.30 -7.17 51.10
N ASP A 913 5.01 -8.24 51.46
CA ASP A 913 4.42 -9.47 51.99
C ASP A 913 3.27 -10.03 51.12
N GLY A 914 3.42 -9.86 49.80
CA GLY A 914 2.43 -10.28 48.80
C GLY A 914 1.23 -9.34 48.62
N GLN A 915 1.27 -8.12 49.17
CA GLN A 915 0.17 -7.15 49.08
C GLN A 915 0.64 -5.75 48.68
N HIS A 916 -0.25 -4.98 48.03
CA HIS A 916 -0.02 -3.56 47.79
C HIS A 916 -0.42 -2.76 49.02
N ILE A 917 0.51 -1.95 49.52
CA ILE A 917 0.28 -1.07 50.67
C ILE A 917 -0.13 0.32 50.20
N LEU A 918 -0.75 1.10 51.09
CA LEU A 918 -1.00 2.52 50.92
C LEU A 918 0.14 3.36 51.53
N ASP A 919 0.27 4.61 51.12
CA ASP A 919 1.28 5.51 51.68
C ASP A 919 1.06 5.71 53.18
N GLY A 920 2.12 5.46 53.96
CA GLY A 920 2.11 5.52 55.42
C GLY A 920 1.63 4.26 56.12
N ASP A 921 1.30 3.18 55.40
CA ASP A 921 0.90 1.92 56.01
C ASP A 921 2.01 1.33 56.89
N ILE A 922 1.59 0.57 57.90
CA ILE A 922 2.51 -0.13 58.79
C ILE A 922 2.95 -1.42 58.13
N VAL A 923 4.27 -1.62 58.06
CA VAL A 923 4.92 -2.79 57.47
C VAL A 923 5.74 -3.52 58.53
N SER A 924 5.89 -4.84 58.36
CA SER A 924 6.75 -5.67 59.21
C SER A 924 8.18 -5.09 59.30
N PRO A 925 8.87 -5.20 60.45
CA PRO A 925 10.31 -4.96 60.54
C PRO A 925 11.15 -5.94 59.71
N ASN A 926 10.55 -7.08 59.30
CA ASN A 926 11.14 -8.09 58.43
C ASN A 926 10.22 -8.35 57.21
N PRO A 927 10.03 -7.38 56.30
CA PRO A 927 9.13 -7.55 55.17
C PRO A 927 9.77 -8.31 54.02
N GLN A 928 8.97 -8.98 53.22
CA GLN A 928 9.34 -9.38 51.86
C GLN A 928 8.85 -8.33 50.87
N ILE A 929 9.76 -7.59 50.26
CA ILE A 929 9.46 -6.62 49.20
C ILE A 929 9.69 -7.30 47.85
N THR A 930 8.61 -7.54 47.11
CA THR A 930 8.64 -8.18 45.80
C THR A 930 8.50 -7.13 44.70
N ILE A 931 9.49 -7.04 43.82
CA ILE A 931 9.50 -6.18 42.64
C ILE A 931 9.38 -7.06 41.40
N SER A 932 8.31 -6.89 40.63
CA SER A 932 8.08 -7.62 39.38
C SER A 932 8.13 -6.67 38.18
N VAL A 933 8.85 -7.06 37.13
CA VAL A 933 8.97 -6.33 35.87
C VAL A 933 8.40 -7.20 34.76
N LYS A 934 7.30 -6.74 34.18
CA LYS A 934 6.60 -7.42 33.09
C LYS A 934 6.87 -6.70 31.78
N ASP A 935 7.48 -7.43 30.86
CA ASP A 935 7.78 -6.99 29.50
C ASP A 935 6.92 -7.79 28.52
N GLU A 936 6.56 -7.18 27.40
CA GLU A 936 5.84 -7.83 26.30
C GLU A 936 6.78 -8.50 25.28
N ASP A 937 8.09 -8.22 25.34
CA ASP A 937 9.10 -8.90 24.54
C ASP A 937 9.08 -10.41 24.84
N LYS A 938 8.89 -11.20 23.78
CA LYS A 938 8.78 -12.67 23.85
C LYS A 938 10.08 -13.39 23.54
N TYR A 939 11.14 -12.65 23.21
CA TYR A 939 12.40 -13.19 22.69
C TYR A 939 13.58 -12.81 23.57
N SER A 940 13.59 -11.60 24.12
CA SER A 940 14.63 -11.13 25.04
C SER A 940 14.05 -11.01 26.45
N PHE A 941 14.70 -11.62 27.44
CA PHE A 941 14.20 -11.66 28.82
C PHE A 941 15.23 -11.11 29.80
N LEU A 942 14.82 -10.23 30.71
CA LEU A 942 15.68 -9.74 31.80
C LEU A 942 16.19 -10.93 32.62
N LYS A 943 17.51 -10.99 32.85
CA LYS A 943 18.18 -12.08 33.56
C LYS A 943 18.78 -11.67 34.90
N ASP A 944 19.06 -10.39 35.06
CA ASP A 944 19.72 -9.82 36.23
C ASP A 944 19.11 -8.45 36.54
N THR A 945 19.70 -7.77 37.52
CA THR A 945 19.23 -6.47 38.01
C THR A 945 19.86 -5.29 37.25
N GLU A 946 20.54 -5.53 36.13
CA GLU A 946 21.09 -4.47 35.29
C GLU A 946 19.95 -3.61 34.73
N GLY A 947 20.01 -2.29 34.96
CA GLY A 947 18.93 -1.37 34.60
C GLY A 947 17.83 -1.22 35.65
N MET A 948 17.93 -1.90 36.80
CA MET A 948 17.08 -1.65 37.97
C MET A 948 17.78 -0.79 39.03
N GLU A 949 17.02 0.11 39.62
CA GLU A 949 17.43 0.95 40.74
C GLU A 949 16.38 0.84 41.85
N MET A 950 16.82 0.43 43.04
CA MET A 950 15.99 0.42 44.25
C MET A 950 16.68 1.29 45.29
N LEU A 951 16.01 2.36 45.73
CA LEU A 951 16.51 3.28 46.74
C LEU A 951 15.62 3.25 47.98
N LEU A 952 16.22 3.24 49.16
CA LEU A 952 15.53 3.27 50.44
C LEU A 952 15.98 4.49 51.24
N LEU A 953 15.03 5.33 51.63
CA LEU A 953 15.25 6.39 52.62
C LEU A 953 14.92 5.84 54.00
N ARG A 954 15.92 5.76 54.88
CA ARG A 954 15.76 5.30 56.26
C ARG A 954 15.25 6.41 57.18
N PRO A 955 14.63 6.07 58.33
CA PRO A 955 14.23 7.03 59.34
C PRO A 955 15.38 7.96 59.74
N ASN A 956 15.11 9.26 59.82
CA ASN A 956 16.06 10.31 60.19
C ASN A 956 17.27 10.48 59.24
N SER A 957 17.30 9.81 58.07
CA SER A 957 18.30 10.07 57.03
C SER A 957 17.85 11.18 56.09
N PRO A 958 18.72 12.12 55.69
CA PRO A 958 18.40 13.13 54.69
C PRO A 958 18.50 12.63 53.24
N ASN A 959 19.13 11.46 53.01
CA ASN A 959 19.46 10.97 51.67
C ASN A 959 18.99 9.53 51.44
N PHE A 960 18.54 9.26 50.22
CA PHE A 960 18.25 7.91 49.76
C PHE A 960 19.54 7.07 49.66
N GLU A 961 19.45 5.83 50.12
CA GLU A 961 20.52 4.83 49.99
C GLU A 961 20.16 3.82 48.89
N GLN A 962 21.12 3.46 48.03
CA GLN A 962 20.91 2.42 47.02
C GLN A 962 20.93 1.04 47.67
N VAL A 963 19.88 0.26 47.44
CA VAL A 963 19.76 -1.13 47.93
C VAL A 963 20.59 -2.04 47.02
N ASN A 964 21.44 -2.86 47.63
CA ASN A 964 22.23 -3.86 46.89
C ASN A 964 21.40 -5.10 46.58
N LEU A 965 20.78 -5.12 45.39
CA LEU A 965 19.95 -6.24 44.91
C LEU A 965 20.73 -7.51 44.55
N SER A 966 22.07 -7.47 44.60
CA SER A 966 22.94 -8.64 44.43
C SER A 966 23.47 -9.19 45.77
N GLY A 967 22.98 -8.65 46.90
CA GLY A 967 23.37 -9.06 48.26
C GLY A 967 22.66 -10.33 48.74
N GLN A 968 22.98 -10.76 49.96
CA GLN A 968 22.36 -11.94 50.60
C GLN A 968 20.87 -11.76 50.91
N ASP A 969 20.44 -10.51 51.09
CA ASP A 969 19.05 -10.14 51.41
C ASP A 969 18.17 -10.05 50.16
N SER A 970 18.65 -10.50 49.00
CA SER A 970 17.91 -10.43 47.73
C SER A 970 17.94 -11.75 46.98
N LYS A 971 16.82 -12.08 46.34
CA LYS A 971 16.68 -13.24 45.48
C LYS A 971 16.13 -12.83 44.11
N ILE A 972 16.88 -13.16 43.06
CA ILE A 972 16.54 -12.83 41.68
C ILE A 972 15.89 -14.03 41.00
N PHE A 973 14.80 -13.77 40.29
CA PHE A 973 14.09 -14.72 39.45
C PHE A 973 14.12 -14.19 38.00
N PRO A 974 15.01 -14.74 37.15
CA PRO A 974 15.10 -14.35 35.74
C PRO A 974 13.79 -14.58 35.00
N ALA A 975 13.46 -13.68 34.06
CA ALA A 975 12.31 -13.84 33.18
C ALA A 975 12.54 -14.98 32.16
N ASP A 976 11.45 -15.59 31.72
CA ASP A 976 11.40 -16.51 30.59
C ASP A 976 10.06 -16.41 29.85
N LYS A 977 9.80 -17.32 28.90
CA LYS A 977 8.57 -17.30 28.09
C LYS A 977 7.27 -17.42 28.90
N LYS A 978 7.33 -17.92 30.14
CA LYS A 978 6.19 -18.16 31.02
C LYS A 978 6.18 -17.27 32.26
N ASN A 979 7.34 -16.79 32.71
CA ASN A 979 7.50 -16.09 33.98
C ASN A 979 8.10 -14.70 33.76
N ASP A 980 7.50 -13.70 34.40
CA ASP A 980 8.01 -12.32 34.42
C ASP A 980 9.27 -12.21 35.29
N PHE A 981 10.05 -11.14 35.10
CA PHE A 981 11.26 -10.91 35.90
C PHE A 981 10.85 -10.48 37.30
N ARG A 982 11.48 -11.05 38.34
CA ARG A 982 11.13 -10.75 39.73
C ARG A 982 12.34 -10.68 40.64
N VAL A 983 12.35 -9.71 41.54
CA VAL A 983 13.33 -9.59 42.62
C VAL A 983 12.58 -9.58 43.95
N GLU A 984 12.97 -10.46 44.87
CA GLU A 984 12.48 -10.45 46.25
C GLU A 984 13.59 -9.89 47.14
N TYR A 985 13.31 -8.82 47.86
CA TYR A 985 14.20 -8.19 48.84
C TYR A 985 13.67 -8.42 50.26
N HIS A 986 14.50 -8.97 51.13
CA HIS A 986 14.16 -9.43 52.48
C HIS A 986 15.03 -8.71 53.53
N PRO A 987 14.82 -7.41 53.78
CA PRO A 987 15.54 -6.73 54.84
C PRO A 987 15.10 -7.26 56.21
N GLU A 988 16.05 -7.46 57.11
CA GLU A 988 15.80 -7.87 58.49
C GLU A 988 16.04 -6.72 59.48
N ASN A 989 15.28 -6.72 60.57
CA ASN A 989 15.42 -5.84 61.72
C ASN A 989 15.41 -4.35 61.35
N LEU A 990 14.48 -3.94 60.49
CA LEU A 990 14.30 -2.52 60.16
C LEU A 990 14.00 -1.72 61.44
N GLU A 991 14.73 -0.62 61.65
CA GLU A 991 14.57 0.28 62.79
C GLU A 991 13.19 0.96 62.78
N ASN A 992 12.74 1.43 63.95
CA ASN A 992 11.47 2.16 64.05
C ASN A 992 11.49 3.48 63.26
N GLY A 993 10.41 3.74 62.53
CA GLY A 993 10.18 5.04 61.89
C GLY A 993 9.65 4.92 60.46
N ILE A 994 9.56 6.08 59.80
CA ILE A 994 9.02 6.19 58.45
C ILE A 994 10.16 6.00 57.44
N TYR A 995 9.97 5.02 56.57
CA TYR A 995 10.81 4.77 55.41
C TYR A 995 10.13 5.30 54.15
N LYS A 996 10.94 5.58 53.12
CA LYS A 996 10.45 5.81 51.76
C LYS A 996 11.20 4.93 50.78
N LEU A 997 10.48 4.08 50.06
CA LEU A 997 11.02 3.23 49.01
C LEU A 997 10.83 3.92 47.65
N ARG A 998 11.86 3.92 46.81
CA ARG A 998 11.81 4.31 45.41
C ARG A 998 12.33 3.18 44.53
N VAL A 999 11.60 2.79 43.48
CA VAL A 999 12.01 1.72 42.56
C VAL A 999 11.86 2.19 41.11
N GLN A 1000 12.88 1.94 40.30
CA GLN A 1000 12.87 2.10 38.85
C GLN A 1000 13.42 0.85 38.18
N ALA A 1001 12.81 0.45 37.06
CA ALA A 1001 13.31 -0.64 36.24
C ALA A 1001 13.34 -0.22 34.77
N LYS A 1002 14.11 -0.95 33.98
CA LYS A 1002 14.12 -0.84 32.53
C LYS A 1002 14.06 -2.21 31.88
N ASP A 1003 13.55 -2.25 30.66
CA ASP A 1003 13.66 -3.44 29.82
C ASP A 1003 15.03 -3.52 29.12
N ILE A 1004 15.23 -4.58 28.34
CA ILE A 1004 16.44 -4.79 27.53
C ILE A 1004 16.60 -3.71 26.45
N SER A 1005 15.50 -3.11 26.01
CA SER A 1005 15.47 -1.99 25.08
C SER A 1005 15.72 -0.63 25.76
N ASN A 1006 16.04 -0.64 27.07
CA ASN A 1006 16.33 0.52 27.91
C ASN A 1006 15.13 1.48 28.10
N ASN A 1007 13.91 1.01 27.82
CA ASN A 1007 12.68 1.73 28.14
C ASN A 1007 12.44 1.66 29.65
N LYS A 1008 12.11 2.81 30.24
CA LYS A 1008 11.84 2.96 31.68
C LYS A 1008 10.42 2.47 32.01
N ALA A 1009 10.30 1.70 33.09
CA ALA A 1009 8.99 1.35 33.64
C ALA A 1009 8.33 2.60 34.26
N GLY A 1010 7.31 3.12 33.61
CA GLY A 1010 6.68 4.40 33.99
C GLY A 1010 7.55 5.64 33.70
N PHE A 1011 6.93 6.82 33.81
CA PHE A 1011 7.61 8.10 33.61
C PHE A 1011 8.38 8.54 34.86
N GLU A 1012 7.75 8.40 36.03
CA GLU A 1012 8.35 8.60 37.34
C GLU A 1012 8.62 7.23 38.00
N PRO A 1013 9.64 7.12 38.86
CA PRO A 1013 9.86 5.91 39.64
C PRO A 1013 8.69 5.65 40.60
N TYR A 1014 8.44 4.36 40.88
CA TYR A 1014 7.52 3.96 41.92
C TYR A 1014 8.02 4.50 43.26
N GLU A 1015 7.18 5.21 44.01
CA GLU A 1015 7.51 5.71 45.34
C GLU A 1015 6.42 5.36 46.35
N ILE A 1016 6.81 4.90 47.53
CA ILE A 1016 5.88 4.69 48.65
C ILE A 1016 6.55 4.91 50.00
N SER A 1017 5.83 5.54 50.92
CA SER A 1017 6.25 5.67 52.32
C SER A 1017 5.60 4.57 53.16
N PHE A 1018 6.33 4.01 54.11
CA PHE A 1018 5.79 3.01 55.04
C PHE A 1018 6.40 3.19 56.44
N ASN A 1019 5.67 2.79 57.47
CA ASN A 1019 6.09 2.96 58.84
C ASN A 1019 6.43 1.61 59.48
N VAL A 1020 7.60 1.51 60.10
CA VAL A 1020 8.03 0.31 60.82
C VAL A 1020 7.89 0.55 62.32
N ILE A 1021 7.21 -0.38 62.99
CA ILE A 1021 6.99 -0.36 64.45
C ILE A 1021 7.35 -1.75 65.00
N ASN A 1022 8.50 -1.85 65.67
CA ASN A 1022 9.04 -3.07 66.27
C ASN A 1022 8.33 -3.48 67.56
N GLU A 1023 7.71 -2.54 68.27
CA GLU A 1023 6.94 -2.86 69.48
C GLU A 1023 5.73 -3.72 69.10
N SER A 1024 5.63 -4.92 69.68
CA SER A 1024 4.50 -5.83 69.47
C SER A 1024 3.24 -5.30 70.15
N THR A 1025 2.52 -4.43 69.45
CA THR A 1025 1.26 -3.84 69.94
C THR A 1025 0.07 -4.25 69.08
N ILE A 1026 -1.10 -4.38 69.68
CA ILE A 1026 -2.36 -4.66 68.98
C ILE A 1026 -3.46 -3.69 69.44
N THR A 1027 -4.27 -3.19 68.52
CA THR A 1027 -5.44 -2.37 68.90
C THR A 1027 -6.58 -3.25 69.40
N ASN A 1028 -7.63 -2.63 69.92
CA ASN A 1028 -8.89 -3.33 70.07
C ASN A 1028 -9.46 -3.73 68.69
N PHE A 1029 -10.38 -4.69 68.69
CA PHE A 1029 -11.07 -5.17 67.49
C PHE A 1029 -12.37 -4.39 67.33
N TYR A 1030 -12.51 -3.58 66.29
CA TYR A 1030 -13.69 -2.74 66.10
C TYR A 1030 -14.65 -3.37 65.08
N PRO A 1031 -15.91 -3.66 65.44
CA PRO A 1031 -16.89 -4.18 64.49
C PRO A 1031 -17.34 -3.06 63.54
N TYR A 1032 -17.30 -3.33 62.24
CA TYR A 1032 -17.76 -2.43 61.19
C TYR A 1032 -18.52 -3.19 60.09
N PRO A 1033 -19.76 -2.78 59.75
CA PRO A 1033 -20.55 -1.75 60.42
C PRO A 1033 -21.05 -2.17 61.82
N ASN A 1034 -21.25 -1.19 62.73
CA ASN A 1034 -21.87 -1.35 64.04
C ASN A 1034 -22.62 -0.05 64.43
N PRO A 1035 -23.98 -0.02 64.54
CA PRO A 1035 -24.93 -1.13 64.45
C PRO A 1035 -24.84 -1.99 63.17
N LEU A 1036 -25.02 -3.31 63.29
CA LEU A 1036 -25.15 -4.20 62.14
C LEU A 1036 -26.63 -4.47 61.82
N SER A 1037 -26.97 -4.43 60.54
CA SER A 1037 -28.28 -4.85 60.01
C SER A 1037 -28.24 -6.21 59.32
N SER A 1038 -27.12 -6.53 58.67
CA SER A 1038 -26.90 -7.81 57.98
C SER A 1038 -25.68 -8.54 58.53
N LYS A 1039 -24.48 -7.97 58.40
CA LYS A 1039 -23.21 -8.57 58.83
C LYS A 1039 -22.25 -7.50 59.36
N THR A 1040 -21.27 -7.92 60.15
CA THR A 1040 -20.16 -7.06 60.63
C THR A 1040 -18.83 -7.80 60.53
N ARG A 1041 -17.74 -7.05 60.32
CA ARG A 1041 -16.36 -7.54 60.33
C ARG A 1041 -15.57 -6.81 61.41
N PHE A 1042 -14.54 -7.44 61.94
CA PHE A 1042 -13.66 -6.81 62.92
C PHE A 1042 -12.44 -6.22 62.23
N VAL A 1043 -12.22 -4.91 62.42
CA VAL A 1043 -11.00 -4.20 61.98
C VAL A 1043 -10.08 -3.95 63.17
N PHE A 1044 -8.78 -4.18 62.98
CA PHE A 1044 -7.77 -4.04 64.02
C PHE A 1044 -6.39 -3.85 63.40
N THR A 1045 -5.43 -3.33 64.15
CA THR A 1045 -4.05 -3.11 63.71
C THR A 1045 -3.11 -3.92 64.58
N VAL A 1046 -2.18 -4.64 63.95
CA VAL A 1046 -1.09 -5.39 64.62
C VAL A 1046 0.24 -4.75 64.25
N THR A 1047 1.18 -4.68 65.19
CA THR A 1047 2.54 -4.16 65.00
C THR A 1047 3.55 -5.11 65.62
N GLY A 1048 4.84 -4.93 65.36
CA GLY A 1048 5.90 -5.84 65.77
C GLY A 1048 6.35 -6.80 64.68
N ALA A 1049 7.20 -7.77 65.04
CA ALA A 1049 7.82 -8.70 64.11
C ALA A 1049 7.07 -10.03 63.94
N GLN A 1050 6.08 -10.31 64.79
CA GLN A 1050 5.31 -11.56 64.79
C GLN A 1050 3.82 -11.26 64.99
N VAL A 1051 2.95 -12.11 64.45
CA VAL A 1051 1.50 -12.05 64.66
C VAL A 1051 1.07 -12.98 65.79
N PRO A 1052 -0.03 -12.69 66.51
CA PRO A 1052 -0.53 -13.56 67.59
C PRO A 1052 -0.80 -15.00 67.12
N GLN A 1053 -0.36 -15.98 67.91
CA GLN A 1053 -0.56 -17.40 67.58
C GLN A 1053 -1.95 -17.88 67.97
N ASN A 1054 -2.42 -17.56 69.18
CA ASN A 1054 -3.80 -17.81 69.60
C ASN A 1054 -4.59 -16.49 69.65
N LEU A 1055 -5.72 -16.45 68.94
CA LEU A 1055 -6.62 -15.30 68.89
C LEU A 1055 -8.04 -15.79 68.62
N LYS A 1056 -9.02 -15.31 69.40
CA LYS A 1056 -10.44 -15.48 69.10
C LYS A 1056 -11.29 -14.31 69.60
N VAL A 1057 -12.41 -14.06 68.95
CA VAL A 1057 -13.42 -13.09 69.40
C VAL A 1057 -14.61 -13.83 70.01
N GLN A 1058 -14.88 -13.59 71.28
CA GLN A 1058 -16.06 -14.13 71.97
C GLN A 1058 -17.16 -13.10 71.99
N ILE A 1059 -18.35 -13.47 71.52
CA ILE A 1059 -19.57 -12.65 71.57
C ILE A 1059 -20.44 -13.18 72.70
N LEU A 1060 -21.00 -12.27 73.50
CA LEU A 1060 -21.71 -12.56 74.75
C LEU A 1060 -23.02 -11.76 74.86
N THR A 1061 -23.97 -12.32 75.59
CA THR A 1061 -25.14 -11.56 76.09
C THR A 1061 -24.72 -10.53 77.15
N VAL A 1062 -25.59 -9.57 77.47
CA VAL A 1062 -25.38 -8.61 78.58
C VAL A 1062 -25.24 -9.28 79.96
N THR A 1063 -25.71 -10.53 80.09
CA THR A 1063 -25.55 -11.36 81.30
C THR A 1063 -24.23 -12.15 81.33
N GLY A 1064 -23.40 -12.05 80.28
CA GLY A 1064 -22.08 -12.71 80.21
C GLY A 1064 -22.08 -14.13 79.65
N LYS A 1065 -23.18 -14.62 79.07
CA LYS A 1065 -23.21 -15.94 78.40
C LYS A 1065 -22.57 -15.82 77.02
N VAL A 1066 -21.55 -16.63 76.72
CA VAL A 1066 -20.96 -16.73 75.37
C VAL A 1066 -21.97 -17.36 74.41
N ILE A 1067 -22.16 -16.73 73.25
CA ILE A 1067 -23.12 -17.15 72.23
C ILE A 1067 -22.47 -17.43 70.88
N ARG A 1068 -21.28 -16.90 70.62
CA ARG A 1068 -20.50 -17.20 69.40
C ARG A 1068 -19.00 -17.01 69.68
N GLU A 1069 -18.17 -17.90 69.19
CA GLU A 1069 -16.71 -17.73 69.17
C GLU A 1069 -16.18 -17.68 67.73
N ILE A 1070 -15.65 -16.53 67.31
CA ILE A 1070 -14.99 -16.42 66.00
C ILE A 1070 -13.53 -16.81 66.20
N THR A 1071 -13.12 -17.94 65.63
CA THR A 1071 -11.75 -18.47 65.78
C THR A 1071 -10.74 -17.74 64.90
N LYS A 1072 -9.44 -17.97 65.10
CA LYS A 1072 -8.38 -17.39 64.25
C LYS A 1072 -8.54 -17.80 62.79
N GLU A 1073 -8.91 -19.04 62.55
CA GLU A 1073 -9.13 -19.60 61.21
C GLU A 1073 -10.30 -18.87 60.51
N GLU A 1074 -11.32 -18.46 61.26
CA GLU A 1074 -12.44 -17.67 60.74
C GLU A 1074 -12.08 -16.17 60.59
N LEU A 1075 -11.24 -15.63 61.47
CA LEU A 1075 -10.74 -14.26 61.33
C LEU A 1075 -9.90 -14.10 60.04
N GLY A 1076 -9.31 -15.18 59.54
CA GLY A 1076 -8.47 -15.18 58.36
C GLY A 1076 -6.99 -14.91 58.66
N PRO A 1077 -6.14 -14.81 57.63
CA PRO A 1077 -4.71 -14.57 57.81
C PRO A 1077 -4.47 -13.18 58.43
N ILE A 1078 -3.84 -13.19 59.61
CA ILE A 1078 -3.46 -11.97 60.32
C ILE A 1078 -2.08 -11.54 59.82
N LYS A 1079 -1.94 -10.26 59.49
CA LYS A 1079 -0.68 -9.64 59.06
C LYS A 1079 -0.26 -8.52 60.00
N ILE A 1080 1.02 -8.13 59.92
CA ILE A 1080 1.47 -6.86 60.49
C ILE A 1080 0.83 -5.71 59.70
N GLY A 1081 0.36 -4.70 60.41
CA GLY A 1081 -0.40 -3.57 59.88
C GLY A 1081 -1.91 -3.68 60.08
N ASN A 1082 -2.66 -3.06 59.18
CA ASN A 1082 -4.13 -2.97 59.28
C ASN A 1082 -4.80 -4.26 58.78
N ASN A 1083 -5.68 -4.83 59.61
CA ASN A 1083 -6.38 -6.09 59.36
C ASN A 1083 -7.90 -5.87 59.35
N THR A 1084 -8.59 -6.69 58.55
CA THR A 1084 -10.04 -6.81 58.55
C THR A 1084 -10.37 -8.30 58.54
N SER A 1085 -11.26 -8.76 59.43
CA SER A 1085 -11.61 -10.18 59.50
C SER A 1085 -12.25 -10.67 58.19
N GLU A 1086 -11.84 -11.86 57.73
CA GLU A 1086 -12.46 -12.49 56.55
C GLU A 1086 -13.91 -12.88 56.83
N TYR A 1087 -14.15 -13.55 57.97
CA TYR A 1087 -15.49 -13.86 58.43
C TYR A 1087 -16.27 -12.60 58.76
N ALA A 1088 -17.39 -12.44 58.06
CA ALA A 1088 -18.40 -11.41 58.31
C ALA A 1088 -19.51 -12.03 59.14
N TRP A 1089 -19.48 -11.81 60.45
CA TRP A 1089 -20.47 -12.36 61.36
C TRP A 1089 -21.84 -11.75 61.09
N ASP A 1090 -22.85 -12.61 60.95
CA ASP A 1090 -24.19 -12.24 60.51
C ASP A 1090 -25.20 -12.05 61.65
N GLY A 1091 -24.74 -12.07 62.91
CA GLY A 1091 -25.60 -11.94 64.08
C GLY A 1091 -26.33 -13.24 64.44
N THR A 1092 -25.72 -14.40 64.17
CA THR A 1092 -26.20 -15.72 64.62
C THR A 1092 -25.38 -16.25 65.79
N ASP A 1093 -25.93 -17.17 66.58
CA ASP A 1093 -25.18 -17.90 67.60
C ASP A 1093 -24.34 -19.04 67.01
N GLU A 1094 -23.62 -19.78 67.85
CA GLU A 1094 -22.76 -20.91 67.47
C GLU A 1094 -23.50 -22.04 66.73
N PHE A 1095 -24.82 -22.13 66.85
CA PHE A 1095 -25.66 -23.14 66.20
C PHE A 1095 -26.38 -22.60 64.94
N GLY A 1096 -26.15 -21.32 64.60
CA GLY A 1096 -26.74 -20.67 63.44
C GLY A 1096 -28.09 -20.00 63.70
N ASP A 1097 -28.56 -19.94 64.94
CA ASP A 1097 -29.82 -19.30 65.30
C ASP A 1097 -29.67 -17.77 65.33
N LYS A 1098 -30.64 -17.06 64.77
CA LYS A 1098 -30.63 -15.59 64.69
C LYS A 1098 -30.82 -14.96 66.07
N LEU A 1099 -29.90 -14.07 66.42
CA LEU A 1099 -30.00 -13.26 67.63
C LEU A 1099 -31.04 -12.13 67.50
N ALA A 1100 -31.67 -11.77 68.63
CA ALA A 1100 -32.65 -10.68 68.69
C ALA A 1100 -31.99 -9.29 68.54
N ASN A 1101 -32.78 -8.28 68.16
CA ASN A 1101 -32.31 -6.90 68.15
C ASN A 1101 -31.93 -6.44 69.56
N GLY A 1102 -30.79 -5.79 69.71
CA GLY A 1102 -30.32 -5.33 71.01
C GLY A 1102 -28.80 -5.21 71.11
N VAL A 1103 -28.35 -4.93 72.34
CA VAL A 1103 -26.94 -4.77 72.68
C VAL A 1103 -26.36 -6.11 73.11
N TYR A 1104 -25.25 -6.48 72.48
CA TYR A 1104 -24.38 -7.59 72.83
C TYR A 1104 -23.02 -7.06 73.24
N LEU A 1105 -22.27 -7.86 74.00
CA LEU A 1105 -20.89 -7.56 74.36
C LEU A 1105 -19.98 -8.51 73.59
N TYR A 1106 -18.76 -8.07 73.28
CA TYR A 1106 -17.73 -8.98 72.81
C TYR A 1106 -16.41 -8.69 73.52
N ARG A 1107 -15.54 -9.68 73.57
CA ARG A 1107 -14.15 -9.54 74.01
C ARG A 1107 -13.24 -10.34 73.11
N VAL A 1108 -12.00 -9.91 73.03
CA VAL A 1108 -10.94 -10.61 72.32
C VAL A 1108 -10.13 -11.41 73.35
N VAL A 1109 -9.88 -12.68 73.06
CA VAL A 1109 -9.03 -13.57 73.85
C VAL A 1109 -7.81 -13.89 73.02
N MET A 1110 -6.63 -13.58 73.55
CA MET A 1110 -5.35 -13.78 72.87
C MET A 1110 -4.23 -14.06 73.88
N ASP A 1111 -3.06 -14.47 73.38
CA ASP A 1111 -1.84 -14.62 74.17
C ASP A 1111 -1.38 -13.25 74.70
N THR A 1112 -1.64 -12.95 75.98
CA THR A 1112 -1.40 -11.63 76.59
C THR A 1112 0.06 -11.35 76.92
N ASP A 1113 0.93 -12.36 76.89
CA ASP A 1113 2.32 -12.24 77.35
C ASP A 1113 3.25 -11.66 76.27
N LEU A 1114 2.78 -11.58 75.02
CA LEU A 1114 3.58 -11.19 73.85
C LEU A 1114 3.15 -9.87 73.21
N PHE A 1115 1.98 -9.33 73.53
CA PHE A 1115 1.46 -8.11 72.90
C PHE A 1115 0.92 -7.11 73.93
N THR A 1116 1.30 -5.85 73.80
CA THR A 1116 0.73 -4.75 74.59
C THR A 1116 -0.42 -4.07 73.84
N HIS A 1117 -1.37 -3.49 74.58
CA HIS A 1117 -2.51 -2.80 73.97
C HIS A 1117 -2.08 -1.46 73.35
N ARG A 1118 -2.39 -1.26 72.07
CA ARG A 1118 -2.15 -0.02 71.34
C ARG A 1118 -3.34 0.93 71.53
N ASN A 1119 -3.11 2.01 72.27
CA ASN A 1119 -4.15 3.01 72.54
C ASN A 1119 -4.59 3.74 71.27
N THR A 1120 -5.90 3.83 71.04
CA THR A 1120 -6.51 4.64 69.98
C THR A 1120 -7.64 5.52 70.51
N ALA A 1121 -8.04 6.55 69.75
CA ALA A 1121 -9.19 7.39 70.12
C ALA A 1121 -10.51 6.60 70.24
N ALA A 1122 -10.62 5.46 69.54
CA ALA A 1122 -11.79 4.58 69.54
C ALA A 1122 -11.88 3.69 70.80
N ASP A 1123 -10.84 3.64 71.63
CA ASP A 1123 -10.85 2.84 72.86
C ASP A 1123 -11.86 3.32 73.90
N LYS A 1124 -12.37 4.55 73.76
CA LYS A 1124 -13.52 5.04 74.54
C LYS A 1124 -14.77 4.16 74.40
N ALA A 1125 -14.87 3.38 73.33
CA ALA A 1125 -15.96 2.43 73.10
C ALA A 1125 -15.84 1.14 73.95
N PHE A 1126 -14.70 0.91 74.60
CA PHE A 1126 -14.40 -0.27 75.40
C PHE A 1126 -14.44 0.05 76.89
N LYS A 1127 -14.97 -0.89 77.68
CA LYS A 1127 -14.97 -0.78 79.16
C LYS A 1127 -14.55 -2.11 79.75
N LYS A 1128 -13.44 -2.11 80.51
CA LYS A 1128 -12.83 -3.32 81.13
C LYS A 1128 -12.56 -4.46 80.10
N GLY A 1129 -12.11 -4.13 78.89
CA GLY A 1129 -11.80 -5.12 77.84
C GLY A 1129 -12.99 -5.66 77.05
N TYR A 1130 -14.21 -5.14 77.31
CA TYR A 1130 -15.40 -5.50 76.54
C TYR A 1130 -15.80 -4.36 75.59
N GLY A 1131 -16.02 -4.72 74.33
CA GLY A 1131 -16.64 -3.86 73.33
C GLY A 1131 -18.14 -4.11 73.24
N LYS A 1132 -18.89 -3.13 72.72
CA LYS A 1132 -20.34 -3.24 72.49
C LYS A 1132 -20.62 -3.48 71.01
N LEU A 1133 -21.60 -4.33 70.76
CA LEU A 1133 -22.09 -4.64 69.44
C LEU A 1133 -23.62 -4.49 69.45
N TYR A 1134 -24.18 -3.81 68.45
CA TYR A 1134 -25.61 -3.53 68.37
C TYR A 1134 -26.20 -4.18 67.12
N ILE A 1135 -27.22 -5.03 67.31
CA ILE A 1135 -27.98 -5.64 66.21
C ILE A 1135 -29.24 -4.80 65.94
N LEU A 1136 -29.36 -4.26 64.73
CA LEU A 1136 -30.47 -3.45 64.23
C LEU A 1136 -31.05 -4.10 62.95
N ARG A 1137 -31.96 -5.07 63.11
CA ARG A 1137 -32.64 -5.75 61.99
C ARG A 1137 -34.04 -5.23 61.76
#